data_AF-A0A9D2FKF8-F1
#
_entry.id   AF-A0A9D2FKF8-F1
#
_cell.length_a   1.000
_cell.length_b   1.000
_cell.length_c   1.000
_cell.angle_alpha   90.00
_cell.angle_beta   90.00
_cell.angle_gamma   90.00
#
_symmetry.space_group_name_H-M   'P 1'
#
loop_
_entity.id
_entity.type
_entity.pdbx_description
1 polymer ?
#
loop_
_entity_poly.entity_id
_entity_poly.type
_entity_poly.pdbx_seq_one_letter_code
_entity_poly.pdbx_strand_id
1 'polypeptide(L)'
;MLKNEWKKLFKNKLMLLVVAAVIVIPTIYTTLFLGSMWDPYGNVEHLPVALVNQDQPVEYEGKTLDVGGQLVENLLEDASLDFHVADADAAAQGLAAGDYYMVITIPQDFSANAATLTDPHPRKMELNYETNPGTNYIASKLSESAMKEIQAGVRAEVTKTYAETMFDQLGEVGDGMQEAADGAGELKDGTGELADGNSTIRENLQLLADSTLTFRSGSETLTEGLAQYTQGVQQLDDGARKLDDGAAQVKDGVDQLGAAAPALTQGVGALNDGAKRLADGAAQAKDGSSTLAGGAAQVDDTMKTLNEGLNELQSQTAALPDAAAALEAGASQTLAGAQQLQHGAQSLAAGAQTAQQGAAALNDGLQALNGNSQTLNDGAANLKNGLDALAAALGGAAGTGDGAALEALAVQMDQAAQTVQAGAVAPQDPSALAQTIADNSQAARDGDPDALNTLIQAANDLAAAAQQNYQDAQTADAARQQAAEALAAAAGTLRGAESTAGAGDLAASLAALQQGAADLQNGLGAYTQGVAQAAAGSATLTDQSNGLPALNTGAQTVSAGMDSLVDGLTQLEGGTSQLAQQAPLLTDGIAQAASGGAALQQQGTAVLRQGAAQLDGGLGELVSGSGTLRSGMDSLRGQIPALTDGISRLQQGTRDLKDGTAQLAEGTGELTRNSPALNAGAAALTDGAGQIQDGARQLADGSGELADGIQQLQEGADTLQSSLADGAQQIRDTNTGDAVTDMFAAPVDTRETQLTQVPNNGHGMAPYMMSVALWVGCIAFSLMYPLTEYYGKLKSGTAWWLSKASVLYAIAVLQALVMVAALHAFNGFDPARMGQTLLVACVASVTFMSVMYFFTNLMGKVGSFLMLVFMVVQLAGSVGTYPLELSGSFVPYLHDWVPFTYSVTAFRRAICGGQDIGGCLAYLAVWLAVFTLLTIVVFVVRAKRIRAQKPTLMVWLERHRLA
;
A
#
# COMPACT_ATOMS: atom_id res chain seq x y z
N MET A 1 86.49 -10.29 -15.82
CA MET A 1 86.25 -9.83 -14.44
C MET A 1 84.99 -10.50 -13.91
N LEU A 2 83.82 -10.29 -14.53
CA LEU A 2 82.56 -10.96 -14.15
C LEU A 2 82.67 -12.49 -13.96
N LYS A 3 83.14 -13.25 -14.96
CA LYS A 3 83.34 -14.70 -14.83
C LYS A 3 84.27 -15.10 -13.67
N ASN A 4 85.27 -14.27 -13.37
CA ASN A 4 86.21 -14.55 -12.27
C ASN A 4 85.58 -14.26 -10.91
N GLU A 5 84.72 -13.25 -10.82
CA GLU A 5 83.98 -12.88 -9.61
C GLU A 5 83.07 -14.03 -9.18
N TRP A 6 82.20 -14.49 -10.08
CA TRP A 6 81.30 -15.63 -9.85
C TRP A 6 82.07 -16.92 -9.57
N LYS A 7 83.15 -17.19 -10.31
CA LYS A 7 83.99 -18.37 -10.04
C LYS A 7 84.64 -18.32 -8.66
N LYS A 8 85.03 -17.13 -8.16
CA LYS A 8 85.59 -16.98 -6.81
C LYS A 8 84.50 -17.16 -5.76
N LEU A 9 83.32 -16.57 -5.97
CA LEU A 9 82.17 -16.73 -5.09
C LEU A 9 81.84 -18.21 -4.92
N PHE A 10 81.64 -18.95 -6.01
CA PHE A 10 81.28 -20.37 -5.95
C PHE A 10 82.39 -21.28 -5.38
N LYS A 11 83.66 -20.88 -5.49
CA LYS A 11 84.77 -21.63 -4.88
C LYS A 11 84.94 -21.37 -3.40
N ASN A 12 84.51 -20.21 -2.90
CA ASN A 12 84.63 -19.85 -1.50
C ASN A 12 83.39 -20.32 -0.73
N LYS A 13 83.44 -21.56 -0.21
CA LYS A 13 82.33 -22.18 0.54
C LYS A 13 81.86 -21.33 1.73
N LEU A 14 82.78 -20.66 2.43
CA LEU A 14 82.44 -19.76 3.53
C LEU A 14 81.64 -18.55 3.03
N MET A 15 82.05 -17.95 1.91
CA MET A 15 81.33 -16.81 1.32
C MET A 15 79.95 -17.21 0.78
N LEU A 16 79.79 -18.42 0.23
CA LEU A 16 78.47 -18.93 -0.16
C LEU A 16 77.54 -19.13 1.04
N LEU A 17 78.06 -19.66 2.15
CA LEU A 17 77.29 -19.80 3.40
C LEU A 17 76.87 -18.43 3.93
N VAL A 18 77.78 -17.45 3.90
CA VAL A 18 77.49 -16.06 4.27
C VAL A 18 76.41 -15.46 3.36
N VAL A 19 76.49 -15.65 2.04
CA VAL A 19 75.45 -15.19 1.09
C VAL A 19 74.10 -15.84 1.39
N ALA A 20 74.06 -17.16 1.62
CA ALA A 20 72.84 -17.87 1.96
C ALA A 20 72.24 -17.37 3.28
N ALA A 21 73.07 -17.15 4.31
CA ALA A 21 72.63 -16.59 5.58
C ALA A 21 72.04 -15.19 5.42
N VAL A 22 72.67 -14.33 4.60
CA VAL A 22 72.20 -12.96 4.36
C VAL A 22 70.87 -12.91 3.59
N ILE A 23 70.68 -13.80 2.61
CA ILE A 23 69.40 -13.92 1.87
C ILE A 23 68.23 -14.23 2.82
N VAL A 24 68.48 -14.92 3.93
CA VAL A 24 67.47 -15.32 4.93
C VAL A 24 67.24 -14.23 6.00
N ILE A 25 68.13 -13.24 6.15
CA ILE A 25 67.97 -12.18 7.16
C ILE A 25 66.65 -11.42 7.03
N PRO A 26 66.24 -10.94 5.82
CA PRO A 26 64.96 -10.29 5.66
C PRO A 26 63.79 -11.20 6.06
N THR A 27 63.85 -12.48 5.68
CA THR A 27 62.85 -13.49 6.03
C THR A 27 62.72 -13.70 7.53
N ILE A 28 63.82 -13.83 8.27
CA ILE A 28 63.78 -14.01 9.73
C ILE A 28 63.07 -12.83 10.38
N TYR A 29 63.41 -11.61 9.96
CA TYR A 29 62.79 -10.41 10.49
C TYR A 29 61.29 -10.39 10.16
N THR A 30 60.90 -10.56 8.89
CA THR A 30 59.48 -10.46 8.53
C THR A 30 58.65 -11.63 9.07
N THR A 31 59.06 -12.88 8.90
CA THR A 31 58.24 -14.05 9.26
C THR A 31 58.07 -14.21 10.77
N LEU A 32 59.11 -13.97 11.58
CA LEU A 32 59.01 -14.09 13.04
C LEU A 32 58.37 -12.86 13.69
N PHE A 33 58.87 -11.66 13.37
CA PHE A 33 58.40 -10.44 14.03
C PHE A 33 56.99 -10.07 13.58
N LEU A 34 56.72 -10.05 12.27
CA LEU A 34 55.36 -9.79 11.77
C LEU A 34 54.39 -10.93 12.13
N GLY A 35 54.89 -12.17 12.16
CA GLY A 35 54.11 -13.33 12.59
C GLY A 35 53.58 -13.21 14.02
N SER A 36 54.39 -12.68 14.94
CA SER A 36 53.95 -12.42 16.32
C SER A 36 52.87 -11.33 16.45
N MET A 37 52.65 -10.53 15.41
CA MET A 37 51.66 -9.45 15.37
C MET A 37 50.65 -9.62 14.23
N TRP A 38 50.49 -10.85 13.71
CA TRP A 38 49.73 -11.09 12.48
C TRP A 38 48.24 -10.79 12.64
N ASP A 39 47.62 -11.23 13.74
CA ASP A 39 46.21 -10.98 13.97
C ASP A 39 45.84 -10.81 15.46
N PRO A 40 46.44 -9.83 16.16
CA PRO A 40 46.14 -9.58 17.57
C PRO A 40 44.68 -9.12 17.80
N TYR A 41 44.02 -8.56 16.79
CA TYR A 41 42.63 -8.06 16.91
C TYR A 41 41.58 -9.10 16.54
N GLY A 42 41.90 -10.09 15.70
CA GLY A 42 41.01 -11.23 15.44
C GLY A 42 40.97 -12.28 16.57
N ASN A 43 41.82 -12.15 17.59
CA ASN A 43 41.91 -13.10 18.72
C ASN A 43 41.45 -12.47 20.05
N VAL A 44 40.64 -11.42 20.00
CA VAL A 44 40.19 -10.68 21.20
C VAL A 44 39.23 -11.47 22.08
N GLU A 45 38.58 -12.50 21.53
CA GLU A 45 37.81 -13.52 22.25
C GLU A 45 38.65 -14.27 23.31
N HIS A 46 39.98 -14.17 23.27
CA HIS A 46 40.89 -14.75 24.27
C HIS A 46 41.39 -13.71 25.30
N LEU A 47 40.86 -12.48 25.28
CA LEU A 47 41.25 -11.43 26.22
C LEU A 47 40.44 -11.57 27.51
N PRO A 48 41.07 -11.97 28.64
CA PRO A 48 40.33 -12.26 29.86
C PRO A 48 39.75 -11.00 30.51
N VAL A 49 38.45 -11.04 30.78
CA VAL A 49 37.66 -10.01 31.44
C VAL A 49 36.97 -10.60 32.65
N ALA A 50 37.08 -9.94 33.80
CA ALA A 50 36.33 -10.35 34.99
C ALA A 50 34.95 -9.67 35.03
N LEU A 51 33.90 -10.45 35.26
CA LEU A 51 32.55 -9.97 35.54
C LEU A 51 32.26 -10.12 37.03
N VAL A 52 32.00 -9.01 37.71
CA VAL A 52 31.61 -8.95 39.11
C VAL A 52 30.15 -8.51 39.17
N ASN A 53 29.24 -9.46 39.34
CA ASN A 53 27.82 -9.14 39.47
C ASN A 53 27.42 -9.04 40.94
N GLN A 54 27.03 -7.83 41.37
CA GLN A 54 26.49 -7.56 42.70
C GLN A 54 24.98 -7.28 42.66
N ASP A 55 24.37 -7.19 41.48
CA ASP A 55 22.98 -6.80 41.28
C ASP A 55 21.99 -7.70 42.01
N GLN A 56 20.81 -7.15 42.28
CA GLN A 56 19.68 -7.88 42.87
C GLN A 56 18.44 -7.68 42.00
N PRO A 57 17.74 -8.78 41.60
CA PRO A 57 16.48 -8.69 40.87
C PRO A 57 15.44 -7.87 41.63
N VAL A 58 14.59 -7.14 40.91
CA VAL A 58 13.47 -6.38 41.48
C VAL A 58 12.15 -6.74 40.80
N GLU A 59 11.03 -6.53 41.48
CA GLU A 59 9.70 -6.68 40.89
C GLU A 59 9.25 -5.36 40.28
N TYR A 60 8.82 -5.38 39.02
CA TYR A 60 8.28 -4.22 38.30
C TYR A 60 7.04 -4.64 37.50
N GLU A 61 5.89 -4.03 37.79
CA GLU A 61 4.60 -4.30 37.10
C GLU A 61 4.26 -5.81 37.00
N GLY A 62 4.56 -6.58 38.04
CA GLY A 62 4.27 -8.03 38.12
C GLY A 62 5.25 -8.93 37.36
N LYS A 63 6.33 -8.38 36.78
CA LYS A 63 7.44 -9.10 36.16
C LYS A 63 8.72 -8.93 37.02
N THR A 64 9.47 -10.01 37.22
CA THR A 64 10.80 -9.95 37.83
C THR A 64 11.80 -9.38 36.82
N LEU A 65 12.40 -8.23 37.14
CA LEU A 65 13.39 -7.54 36.34
C LEU A 65 14.80 -7.84 36.90
N ASP A 66 15.54 -8.69 36.20
CA ASP A 66 16.93 -9.10 36.51
C ASP A 66 17.87 -8.73 35.35
N VAL A 67 18.01 -7.42 35.11
CA VAL A 67 18.85 -6.88 34.03
C VAL A 67 20.32 -7.22 34.24
N GLY A 68 20.80 -7.21 35.49
CA GLY A 68 22.19 -7.54 35.81
C GLY A 68 22.51 -9.03 35.59
N GLY A 69 21.62 -9.94 35.99
CA GLY A 69 21.75 -11.37 35.71
C GLY A 69 21.74 -11.68 34.21
N GLN A 70 20.78 -11.12 33.48
CA GLN A 70 20.67 -11.27 32.02
C GLN A 70 21.89 -10.70 31.28
N LEU A 71 22.43 -9.56 31.74
CA LEU A 71 23.66 -9.01 31.17
C LEU A 71 24.85 -9.96 31.35
N VAL A 72 25.00 -10.61 32.51
CA VAL A 72 26.07 -11.59 32.72
C VAL A 72 25.92 -12.79 31.79
N GLU A 73 24.70 -13.33 31.68
CA GLU A 73 24.41 -14.49 30.83
C GLU A 73 24.72 -14.18 29.36
N ASN A 74 24.22 -13.05 28.86
CA ASN A 74 24.48 -12.59 27.48
C ASN A 74 25.97 -12.39 27.20
N LEU A 75 26.72 -11.78 28.14
CA LEU A 75 28.16 -11.56 27.96
C LEU A 75 28.94 -12.89 27.95
N LEU A 76 28.53 -13.88 28.73
CA LEU A 76 29.15 -15.20 28.70
C LEU A 76 28.86 -15.97 27.40
N GLU A 77 27.74 -15.72 26.74
CA GLU A 77 27.37 -16.35 25.46
C GLU A 77 27.95 -15.66 24.22
N ASP A 78 28.12 -14.34 24.24
CA ASP A 78 28.49 -13.50 23.08
C ASP A 78 29.89 -13.81 22.49
N ALA A 79 30.77 -14.46 23.25
CA ALA A 79 32.13 -14.85 22.84
C ALA A 79 33.01 -13.70 22.26
N SER A 80 32.60 -12.44 22.42
CA SER A 80 33.31 -11.27 21.92
C SER A 80 34.60 -10.98 22.70
N LEU A 81 34.63 -11.38 23.98
CA LEU A 81 35.79 -11.39 24.88
C LEU A 81 35.74 -12.65 25.75
N ASP A 82 36.84 -12.96 26.43
CA ASP A 82 36.90 -14.11 27.35
C ASP A 82 36.37 -13.69 28.73
N PHE A 83 35.06 -13.75 28.92
CA PHE A 83 34.41 -13.31 30.16
C PHE A 83 34.45 -14.40 31.25
N HIS A 84 34.87 -14.01 32.46
CA HIS A 84 34.96 -14.87 33.64
C HIS A 84 34.21 -14.25 34.81
N VAL A 85 33.28 -14.99 35.41
CA VAL A 85 32.66 -14.53 36.66
C VAL A 85 33.66 -14.63 37.81
N ALA A 86 33.84 -13.55 38.55
CA ALA A 86 34.74 -13.48 39.70
C ALA A 86 34.12 -12.65 40.83
N ASP A 87 34.54 -12.90 42.07
CA ASP A 87 34.28 -11.97 43.17
C ASP A 87 35.16 -10.72 43.06
N ALA A 88 34.75 -9.64 43.71
CA ALA A 88 35.40 -8.33 43.59
C ALA A 88 36.90 -8.34 43.97
N ASP A 89 37.27 -9.10 45.01
CA ASP A 89 38.66 -9.17 45.49
C ASP A 89 39.54 -9.95 44.51
N ALA A 90 39.04 -11.07 43.99
CA ALA A 90 39.72 -11.86 42.96
C ALA A 90 39.88 -11.09 41.64
N ALA A 91 38.83 -10.37 41.22
CA ALA A 91 38.86 -9.54 40.01
C ALA A 91 39.89 -8.40 40.12
N ALA A 92 39.93 -7.68 41.25
CA ALA A 92 40.88 -6.61 41.49
C ALA A 92 42.33 -7.11 41.55
N GLN A 93 42.57 -8.24 42.22
CA GLN A 93 43.90 -8.87 42.26
C GLN A 93 44.33 -9.37 40.87
N GLY A 94 43.42 -10.00 40.12
CA GLY A 94 43.69 -10.46 38.76
C GLY A 94 43.99 -9.30 37.80
N LEU A 95 43.29 -8.16 37.93
CA LEU A 95 43.60 -6.95 37.15
C LEU A 95 44.96 -6.35 37.50
N ALA A 96 45.35 -6.39 38.77
CA ALA A 96 46.66 -5.93 39.22
C ALA A 96 47.79 -6.88 38.78
N ALA A 97 47.55 -8.20 38.81
CA ALA A 97 48.50 -9.23 38.40
C ALA A 97 48.64 -9.36 36.87
N GLY A 98 47.64 -8.86 36.11
CA GLY A 98 47.58 -8.98 34.66
C GLY A 98 46.90 -10.27 34.18
N ASP A 99 46.21 -10.98 35.07
CA ASP A 99 45.37 -12.14 34.76
C ASP A 99 44.05 -11.70 34.09
N TYR A 100 43.55 -10.50 34.41
CA TYR A 100 42.45 -9.82 33.71
C TYR A 100 42.93 -8.50 33.12
N TYR A 101 42.39 -8.13 31.96
CA TYR A 101 42.68 -6.84 31.30
C TYR A 101 41.59 -5.80 31.54
N MET A 102 40.39 -6.26 31.91
CA MET A 102 39.26 -5.45 32.29
C MET A 102 38.46 -6.14 33.39
N VAL A 103 37.94 -5.36 34.33
CA VAL A 103 36.95 -5.81 35.30
C VAL A 103 35.68 -5.00 35.06
N ILE A 104 34.53 -5.64 34.88
CA ILE A 104 33.23 -5.01 34.80
C ILE A 104 32.48 -5.35 36.08
N THR A 105 32.03 -4.33 36.81
CA THR A 105 31.23 -4.48 38.03
C THR A 105 29.81 -3.97 37.80
N ILE A 106 28.84 -4.86 37.97
CA ILE A 106 27.41 -4.55 37.98
C ILE A 106 27.02 -4.28 39.44
N PRO A 107 26.62 -3.06 39.81
CA PRO A 107 26.33 -2.69 41.19
C PRO A 107 24.99 -3.28 41.69
N GLN A 108 24.78 -3.27 43.01
CA GLN A 108 23.60 -3.87 43.65
C GLN A 108 22.25 -3.27 43.23
N ASP A 109 22.24 -2.02 42.78
CA ASP A 109 21.05 -1.26 42.42
C ASP A 109 20.85 -1.19 40.90
N PHE A 110 21.50 -2.05 40.12
CA PHE A 110 21.46 -1.98 38.66
C PHE A 110 20.06 -2.27 38.11
N SER A 111 19.46 -3.41 38.45
CA SER A 111 18.07 -3.73 38.08
C SER A 111 17.06 -2.82 38.79
N ALA A 112 17.34 -2.43 40.03
CA ALA A 112 16.50 -1.50 40.79
C ALA A 112 16.40 -0.12 40.10
N ASN A 113 17.52 0.42 39.60
CA ASN A 113 17.55 1.68 38.88
C ASN A 113 16.86 1.57 37.52
N ALA A 114 16.95 0.41 36.85
CA ALA A 114 16.17 0.16 35.64
C ALA A 114 14.68 0.40 35.90
N ALA A 115 14.11 -0.24 36.92
CA ALA A 115 12.69 -0.14 37.29
C ALA A 115 12.18 1.27 37.70
N THR A 116 13.05 2.29 37.79
CA THR A 116 12.64 3.66 38.19
C THR A 116 12.23 4.55 37.02
N LEU A 117 12.21 4.07 35.78
CA LEU A 117 12.00 4.91 34.59
C LEU A 117 10.65 5.66 34.60
N THR A 118 9.61 5.06 35.17
CA THR A 118 8.26 5.64 35.32
C THR A 118 8.07 6.37 36.66
N ASP A 119 9.04 6.31 37.57
CA ASP A 119 9.04 7.05 38.83
C ASP A 119 9.28 8.56 38.55
N PRO A 120 8.78 9.50 39.37
CA PRO A 120 8.98 10.93 39.13
C PRO A 120 10.45 11.38 39.13
N HIS A 121 11.37 10.56 39.64
CA HIS A 121 12.81 10.83 39.67
C HIS A 121 13.61 9.59 39.20
N PRO A 122 13.66 9.34 37.88
CA PRO A 122 14.34 8.17 37.34
C PRO A 122 15.84 8.21 37.62
N ARG A 123 16.40 7.05 37.97
CA ARG A 123 17.83 6.85 38.21
C ARG A 123 18.49 6.14 37.04
N LYS A 124 19.75 6.46 36.79
CA LYS A 124 20.52 5.82 35.71
C LYS A 124 21.10 4.50 36.20
N MET A 125 21.07 3.49 35.35
CA MET A 125 21.89 2.30 35.53
C MET A 125 23.36 2.65 35.31
N GLU A 126 24.23 2.28 36.24
CA GLU A 126 25.67 2.52 36.16
C GLU A 126 26.41 1.18 36.04
N LEU A 127 27.27 1.06 35.03
CA LEU A 127 28.24 -0.03 34.92
C LEU A 127 29.62 0.54 35.22
N ASN A 128 30.31 -0.05 36.19
CA ASN A 128 31.68 0.31 36.51
C ASN A 128 32.62 -0.61 35.75
N TYR A 129 33.67 -0.05 35.14
CA TYR A 129 34.73 -0.86 34.57
C TYR A 129 36.10 -0.30 34.92
N GLU A 130 37.05 -1.20 35.14
CA GLU A 130 38.43 -0.89 35.48
C GLU A 130 39.38 -1.56 34.49
N THR A 131 40.43 -0.85 34.10
CA THR A 131 41.51 -1.38 33.24
C THR A 131 42.86 -1.00 33.85
N ASN A 132 43.92 -1.69 33.42
CA ASN A 132 45.29 -1.37 33.82
C ASN A 132 46.17 -1.01 32.60
N PRO A 133 46.09 0.25 32.09
CA PRO A 133 46.86 0.68 30.94
C PRO A 133 48.39 0.58 31.15
N GLY A 134 48.84 0.58 32.41
CA GLY A 134 50.25 0.43 32.78
C GLY A 134 50.81 -0.95 32.47
N THR A 135 49.98 -1.99 32.50
CA THR A 135 50.34 -3.36 32.14
C THR A 135 50.18 -3.61 30.64
N ASN A 136 49.08 -3.13 30.03
CA ASN A 136 48.87 -3.23 28.58
C ASN A 136 47.94 -2.13 28.04
N TYR A 137 48.54 -1.15 27.38
CA TYR A 137 47.82 0.00 26.82
C TYR A 137 46.86 -0.38 25.67
N ILE A 138 47.25 -1.32 24.81
CA ILE A 138 46.41 -1.72 23.66
C ILE A 138 45.15 -2.44 24.17
N ALA A 139 45.32 -3.36 25.12
CA ALA A 139 44.21 -4.04 25.75
C ALA A 139 43.24 -3.04 26.41
N SER A 140 43.74 -2.02 27.14
CA SER A 140 42.87 -1.00 27.74
C SER A 140 42.04 -0.21 26.73
N LYS A 141 42.58 0.08 25.53
CA LYS A 141 41.84 0.78 24.46
C LYS A 141 40.83 -0.10 23.75
N LEU A 142 41.12 -1.38 23.62
CA LEU A 142 40.18 -2.36 23.12
C LEU A 142 39.01 -2.55 24.10
N SER A 143 39.32 -2.68 25.40
CA SER A 143 38.35 -2.74 26.49
C SER A 143 37.44 -1.50 26.55
N GLU A 144 37.98 -0.29 26.35
CA GLU A 144 37.17 0.95 26.25
C GLU A 144 36.17 0.91 25.08
N SER A 145 36.53 0.31 23.94
CA SER A 145 35.62 0.15 22.81
C SER A 145 34.55 -0.91 23.08
N ALA A 146 34.94 -2.05 23.63
CA ALA A 146 34.01 -3.11 24.01
C ALA A 146 32.96 -2.63 25.01
N MET A 147 33.35 -1.80 26.00
CA MET A 147 32.40 -1.22 26.96
C MET A 147 31.34 -0.33 26.32
N LYS A 148 31.61 0.31 25.17
CA LYS A 148 30.60 1.08 24.45
C LYS A 148 29.59 0.19 23.76
N GLU A 149 30.01 -0.95 23.23
CA GLU A 149 29.12 -1.95 22.62
C GLU A 149 28.26 -2.64 23.70
N ILE A 150 28.85 -3.03 24.83
CA ILE A 150 28.11 -3.56 25.99
C ILE A 150 27.07 -2.54 26.48
N GLN A 151 27.43 -1.26 26.58
CA GLN A 151 26.48 -0.20 26.94
C GLN A 151 25.34 -0.06 25.92
N ALA A 152 25.62 -0.23 24.62
CA ALA A 152 24.60 -0.17 23.58
C ALA A 152 23.63 -1.37 23.66
N GLY A 153 24.15 -2.58 23.89
CA GLY A 153 23.36 -3.79 24.11
C GLY A 153 22.41 -3.65 25.31
N VAL A 154 22.92 -3.19 26.46
CA VAL A 154 22.09 -2.94 27.65
C VAL A 154 20.96 -1.93 27.37
N ARG A 155 21.24 -0.87 26.60
CA ARG A 155 20.21 0.12 26.24
C ARG A 155 19.12 -0.47 25.35
N ALA A 156 19.49 -1.30 24.38
CA ALA A 156 18.54 -1.95 23.49
C ALA A 156 17.63 -2.90 24.28
N GLU A 157 18.21 -3.76 25.12
CA GLU A 157 17.46 -4.74 25.91
C GLU A 157 16.44 -4.07 26.85
N VAL A 158 16.88 -3.04 27.57
CA VAL A 158 16.00 -2.29 28.48
C VAL A 158 14.91 -1.55 27.71
N THR A 159 15.22 -0.97 26.55
CA THR A 159 14.20 -0.30 25.70
C THR A 159 13.18 -1.30 25.16
N LYS A 160 13.61 -2.52 24.82
CA LYS A 160 12.74 -3.61 24.36
C LYS A 160 11.72 -3.99 25.42
N THR A 161 12.17 -4.30 26.64
CA THR A 161 11.27 -4.66 27.76
C THR A 161 10.22 -3.57 28.05
N TYR A 162 10.59 -2.29 27.87
CA TYR A 162 9.64 -1.18 28.02
C TYR A 162 8.63 -1.07 26.90
N ALA A 163 9.05 -1.24 25.65
CA ALA A 163 8.15 -1.22 24.51
C ALA A 163 7.12 -2.34 24.61
N GLU A 164 7.53 -3.56 24.99
CA GLU A 164 6.62 -4.69 25.24
C GLU A 164 5.57 -4.35 26.31
N THR A 165 6.01 -3.83 27.46
CA THR A 165 5.11 -3.51 28.57
C THR A 165 4.12 -2.39 28.22
N MET A 166 4.55 -1.37 27.46
CA MET A 166 3.64 -0.31 27.01
C MET A 166 2.61 -0.83 26.00
N PHE A 167 3.01 -1.72 25.09
CA PHE A 167 2.10 -2.31 24.11
C PHE A 167 1.12 -3.32 24.73
N ASP A 168 1.56 -4.08 25.75
CA ASP A 168 0.69 -4.94 26.56
C ASP A 168 -0.45 -4.11 27.20
N GLN A 169 -0.13 -2.97 27.82
CA GLN A 169 -1.12 -2.07 28.42
C GLN A 169 -2.09 -1.45 27.40
N LEU A 170 -1.63 -1.17 26.17
CA LEU A 170 -2.49 -0.73 25.08
C LEU A 170 -3.49 -1.84 24.68
N GLY A 171 -3.06 -3.10 24.70
CA GLY A 171 -3.93 -4.26 24.49
C GLY A 171 -5.07 -4.33 25.51
N GLU A 172 -4.77 -4.18 26.81
CA GLU A 172 -5.79 -4.18 27.88
C GLU A 172 -6.83 -3.05 27.71
N VAL A 173 -6.41 -1.88 27.23
CA VAL A 173 -7.33 -0.77 26.91
C VAL A 173 -8.26 -1.15 25.75
N GLY A 174 -7.73 -1.83 24.72
CA GLY A 174 -8.52 -2.35 23.60
C GLY A 174 -9.57 -3.36 24.07
N ASP A 175 -9.21 -4.28 24.96
CA ASP A 175 -10.13 -5.26 25.55
C ASP A 175 -11.22 -4.59 26.40
N GLY A 176 -10.86 -3.61 27.23
CA GLY A 176 -11.83 -2.85 28.02
C GLY A 176 -12.82 -2.04 27.16
N MET A 177 -12.38 -1.53 26.00
CA MET A 177 -13.27 -0.88 25.03
C MET A 177 -14.22 -1.88 24.36
N GLN A 178 -13.78 -3.11 24.10
CA GLN A 178 -14.64 -4.16 23.57
C GLN A 178 -15.71 -4.58 24.60
N GLU A 179 -15.34 -4.73 25.86
CA GLU A 179 -16.28 -5.07 26.93
C GLU A 179 -17.35 -3.97 27.12
N ALA A 180 -16.94 -2.71 26.98
CA ALA A 180 -17.88 -1.58 26.97
C ALA A 180 -18.80 -1.57 25.73
N ALA A 181 -18.30 -1.98 24.56
CA ALA A 181 -19.11 -2.15 23.36
C ALA A 181 -20.16 -3.25 23.54
N ASP A 182 -19.76 -4.38 24.13
CA ASP A 182 -20.67 -5.50 24.41
C ASP A 182 -21.77 -5.08 25.40
N GLY A 183 -21.43 -4.32 26.45
CA GLY A 183 -22.40 -3.73 27.38
C GLY A 183 -23.36 -2.71 26.73
N ALA A 184 -22.92 -1.95 25.72
CA ALA A 184 -23.81 -1.11 24.92
C ALA A 184 -24.76 -1.94 24.04
N GLY A 185 -24.31 -3.13 23.59
CA GLY A 185 -25.15 -4.13 22.94
C GLY A 185 -26.26 -4.68 23.86
N GLU A 186 -25.94 -5.01 25.10
CA GLU A 186 -26.96 -5.43 26.08
C GLU A 186 -28.00 -4.32 26.34
N LEU A 187 -27.57 -3.06 26.38
CA LEU A 187 -28.49 -1.92 26.52
C LEU A 187 -29.44 -1.81 25.32
N LYS A 188 -28.93 -2.00 24.09
CA LYS A 188 -29.73 -2.03 22.87
C LYS A 188 -30.77 -3.15 22.92
N ASP A 189 -30.38 -4.35 23.31
CA ASP A 189 -31.31 -5.49 23.41
C ASP A 189 -32.40 -5.23 24.46
N GLY A 190 -32.03 -4.66 25.62
CA GLY A 190 -33.00 -4.24 26.65
C GLY A 190 -33.97 -3.15 26.18
N THR A 191 -33.55 -2.24 25.30
CA THR A 191 -34.47 -1.27 24.67
C THR A 191 -35.44 -1.92 23.67
N GLY A 192 -35.03 -3.02 23.03
CA GLY A 192 -35.91 -3.84 22.20
C GLY A 192 -37.04 -4.48 23.01
N GLU A 193 -36.71 -5.10 24.14
CA GLU A 193 -37.73 -5.66 25.06
C GLU A 193 -38.68 -4.58 25.60
N LEU A 194 -38.16 -3.38 25.88
CA LEU A 194 -38.96 -2.25 26.34
C LEU A 194 -39.91 -1.73 25.25
N ALA A 195 -39.46 -1.70 23.99
CA ALA A 195 -40.29 -1.34 22.84
C ALA A 195 -41.45 -2.32 22.64
N ASP A 196 -41.18 -3.63 22.73
CA ASP A 196 -42.19 -4.69 22.62
C ASP A 196 -43.23 -4.61 23.75
N GLY A 197 -42.76 -4.38 24.98
CA GLY A 197 -43.63 -4.15 26.14
C GLY A 197 -44.52 -2.92 25.95
N ASN A 198 -43.96 -1.81 25.44
CA ASN A 198 -44.71 -0.59 25.16
C ASN A 198 -45.73 -0.77 24.02
N SER A 199 -45.41 -1.54 22.97
CA SER A 199 -46.38 -1.89 21.92
C SER A 199 -47.55 -2.71 22.48
N THR A 200 -47.25 -3.67 23.37
CA THR A 200 -48.28 -4.47 24.06
C THR A 200 -49.21 -3.59 24.91
N ILE A 201 -48.67 -2.60 25.62
CA ILE A 201 -49.47 -1.64 26.40
C ILE A 201 -50.39 -0.83 25.48
N ARG A 202 -49.86 -0.30 24.37
CA ARG A 202 -50.63 0.47 23.39
C ARG A 202 -51.78 -0.34 22.78
N GLU A 203 -51.54 -1.60 22.41
CA GLU A 203 -52.56 -2.49 21.87
C GLU A 203 -53.68 -2.78 22.89
N ASN A 204 -53.32 -3.03 24.16
CA ASN A 204 -54.32 -3.25 25.21
C ASN A 204 -55.12 -1.98 25.55
N LEU A 205 -54.53 -0.80 25.44
CA LEU A 205 -55.23 0.47 25.62
C LEU A 205 -56.18 0.77 24.46
N GLN A 206 -55.81 0.41 23.22
CA GLN A 206 -56.71 0.47 22.06
C GLN A 206 -57.88 -0.51 22.23
N LEU A 207 -57.61 -1.75 22.65
CA LEU A 207 -58.64 -2.73 22.95
C LEU A 207 -59.59 -2.27 24.06
N LEU A 208 -59.06 -1.60 25.10
CA LEU A 208 -59.87 -1.02 26.17
C LEU A 208 -60.76 0.12 25.64
N ALA A 209 -60.21 1.02 24.82
CA ALA A 209 -60.98 2.10 24.19
C ALA A 209 -62.12 1.56 23.30
N ASP A 210 -61.85 0.51 22.52
CA ASP A 210 -62.83 -0.15 21.65
C ASP A 210 -63.89 -0.93 22.44
N SER A 211 -63.48 -1.61 23.51
CA SER A 211 -64.43 -2.29 24.42
C SER A 211 -65.35 -1.30 25.12
N THR A 212 -64.85 -0.08 25.40
CA THR A 212 -65.64 0.99 26.01
C THR A 212 -66.68 1.57 25.06
N LEU A 213 -66.46 1.50 23.74
CA LEU A 213 -67.51 1.79 22.73
C LEU A 213 -68.64 0.76 22.81
N THR A 214 -68.33 -0.53 22.99
CA THR A 214 -69.36 -1.57 23.15
C THR A 214 -70.17 -1.37 24.43
N PHE A 215 -69.50 -1.03 25.54
CA PHE A 215 -70.17 -0.70 26.81
C PHE A 215 -71.04 0.55 26.69
N ARG A 216 -70.54 1.60 26.01
CA ARG A 216 -71.30 2.82 25.71
C ARG A 216 -72.56 2.51 24.89
N SER A 217 -72.44 1.77 23.80
CA SER A 217 -73.58 1.34 22.99
C SER A 217 -74.59 0.51 23.82
N GLY A 218 -74.10 -0.33 24.73
CA GLY A 218 -74.93 -1.06 25.69
C GLY A 218 -75.67 -0.13 26.67
N SER A 219 -75.01 0.92 27.17
CA SER A 219 -75.63 1.92 28.05
C SER A 219 -76.60 2.86 27.32
N GLU A 220 -76.35 3.15 26.04
CA GLU A 220 -77.27 3.88 25.15
C GLU A 220 -78.51 3.03 24.85
N THR A 221 -78.31 1.74 24.56
CA THR A 221 -79.41 0.76 24.40
C THR A 221 -80.22 0.61 25.69
N LEU A 222 -79.56 0.60 26.86
CA LEU A 222 -80.23 0.61 28.16
C LEU A 222 -81.02 1.90 28.37
N THR A 223 -80.49 3.05 27.96
CA THR A 223 -81.16 4.36 28.04
C THR A 223 -82.37 4.41 27.11
N GLU A 224 -82.27 3.90 25.89
CA GLU A 224 -83.40 3.76 24.96
C GLU A 224 -84.44 2.77 25.47
N GLY A 225 -84.00 1.62 26.02
CA GLY A 225 -84.87 0.64 26.66
C GLY A 225 -85.56 1.18 27.92
N LEU A 226 -84.87 2.02 28.70
CA LEU A 226 -85.45 2.74 29.83
C LEU A 226 -86.40 3.84 29.37
N ALA A 227 -86.13 4.52 28.27
CA ALA A 227 -87.07 5.47 27.66
C ALA A 227 -88.35 4.76 27.19
N GLN A 228 -88.22 3.59 26.56
CA GLN A 228 -89.37 2.75 26.19
C GLN A 228 -90.10 2.19 27.41
N TYR A 229 -89.37 1.76 28.46
CA TYR A 229 -89.94 1.30 29.72
C TYR A 229 -90.69 2.42 30.44
N THR A 230 -90.11 3.63 30.53
CA THR A 230 -90.73 4.78 31.19
C THR A 230 -91.93 5.30 30.40
N GLN A 231 -91.85 5.34 29.07
CA GLN A 231 -93.02 5.60 28.22
C GLN A 231 -94.07 4.49 28.36
N GLY A 232 -93.67 3.23 28.48
CA GLY A 232 -94.56 2.10 28.69
C GLY A 232 -95.23 2.13 30.06
N VAL A 233 -94.51 2.49 31.11
CA VAL A 233 -95.03 2.71 32.48
C VAL A 233 -95.97 3.90 32.50
N GLN A 234 -95.66 4.97 31.76
CA GLN A 234 -96.52 6.14 31.64
C GLN A 234 -97.79 5.85 30.81
N GLN A 235 -97.66 5.07 29.73
CA GLN A 235 -98.81 4.53 28.98
C GLN A 235 -99.62 3.54 29.81
N LEU A 236 -98.99 2.77 30.70
CA LEU A 236 -99.65 1.87 31.64
C LEU A 236 -100.35 2.63 32.77
N ASP A 237 -99.78 3.72 33.27
CA ASP A 237 -100.41 4.61 34.26
C ASP A 237 -101.59 5.36 33.65
N ASP A 238 -101.41 5.92 32.46
CA ASP A 238 -102.50 6.52 31.66
C ASP A 238 -103.56 5.47 31.29
N GLY A 239 -103.12 4.25 30.98
CA GLY A 239 -103.97 3.11 30.65
C GLY A 239 -104.73 2.59 31.86
N ALA A 240 -104.13 2.54 33.05
CA ALA A 240 -104.76 2.14 34.31
C ALA A 240 -105.77 3.20 34.76
N ARG A 241 -105.45 4.49 34.60
CA ARG A 241 -106.42 5.59 34.78
C ARG A 241 -107.56 5.52 33.78
N LYS A 242 -107.27 5.31 32.48
CA LYS A 242 -108.29 5.12 31.44
C LYS A 242 -109.10 3.84 31.62
N LEU A 243 -108.52 2.79 32.18
CA LEU A 243 -109.20 1.53 32.51
C LEU A 243 -110.06 1.68 33.76
N ASP A 244 -109.63 2.50 34.72
CA ASP A 244 -110.45 2.87 35.87
C ASP A 244 -111.64 3.75 35.46
N ASP A 245 -111.38 4.78 34.64
CA ASP A 245 -112.42 5.59 33.99
C ASP A 245 -113.29 4.73 33.06
N GLY A 246 -112.68 3.76 32.37
CA GLY A 246 -113.31 2.81 31.46
C GLY A 246 -114.16 1.78 32.19
N ALA A 247 -113.76 1.30 33.36
CA ALA A 247 -114.58 0.43 34.20
C ALA A 247 -115.80 1.18 34.76
N ALA A 248 -115.65 2.48 35.03
CA ALA A 248 -116.78 3.35 35.32
C ALA A 248 -117.69 3.49 34.09
N GLN A 249 -117.11 3.73 32.91
CA GLN A 249 -117.86 3.80 31.64
C GLN A 249 -118.45 2.47 31.17
N VAL A 250 -117.87 1.31 31.49
CA VAL A 250 -118.36 -0.04 31.12
C VAL A 250 -119.43 -0.49 32.08
N LYS A 251 -119.35 -0.13 33.36
CA LYS A 251 -120.49 -0.24 34.28
C LYS A 251 -121.68 0.56 33.75
N ASP A 252 -121.44 1.78 33.29
CA ASP A 252 -122.48 2.64 32.68
C ASP A 252 -122.88 2.18 31.27
N GLY A 253 -121.95 1.53 30.56
CA GLY A 253 -122.08 1.02 29.19
C GLY A 253 -122.78 -0.33 29.11
N VAL A 254 -122.67 -1.20 30.12
CA VAL A 254 -123.45 -2.44 30.24
C VAL A 254 -124.90 -2.12 30.62
N ASP A 255 -125.13 -1.01 31.34
CA ASP A 255 -126.46 -0.41 31.50
C ASP A 255 -126.99 0.17 30.17
N GLN A 256 -126.13 0.69 29.28
CA GLN A 256 -126.49 1.07 27.90
C GLN A 256 -126.60 -0.11 26.91
N LEU A 257 -125.88 -1.21 27.11
CA LEU A 257 -125.82 -2.38 26.22
C LEU A 257 -127.15 -3.14 26.19
N GLY A 258 -127.86 -3.18 27.32
CA GLY A 258 -129.26 -3.63 27.37
C GLY A 258 -130.21 -2.78 26.51
N ALA A 259 -129.85 -1.53 26.23
CA ALA A 259 -130.60 -0.62 25.36
C ALA A 259 -130.13 -0.61 23.89
N ALA A 260 -129.00 -1.26 23.56
CA ALA A 260 -128.33 -1.15 22.26
C ALA A 260 -128.39 -2.41 21.36
N ALA A 261 -129.14 -3.46 21.74
CA ALA A 261 -129.33 -4.67 20.93
C ALA A 261 -129.69 -4.43 19.43
N PRO A 262 -130.41 -3.34 19.04
CA PRO A 262 -130.65 -3.02 17.63
C PRO A 262 -129.39 -2.60 16.84
N ALA A 263 -128.35 -2.04 17.48
CA ALA A 263 -127.14 -1.52 16.82
C ALA A 263 -126.15 -2.62 16.38
N LEU A 264 -126.18 -3.79 17.02
CA LEU A 264 -125.37 -4.95 16.64
C LEU A 264 -125.70 -5.47 15.23
N THR A 265 -126.94 -5.28 14.80
CA THR A 265 -127.40 -5.63 13.44
C THR A 265 -126.73 -4.75 12.37
N GLN A 266 -126.32 -3.51 12.70
CA GLN A 266 -125.60 -2.61 11.80
C GLN A 266 -124.08 -2.91 11.75
N GLY A 267 -123.46 -3.29 12.86
CA GLY A 267 -122.02 -3.60 12.93
C GLY A 267 -121.59 -4.84 12.12
N VAL A 268 -122.46 -5.86 12.02
CA VAL A 268 -122.23 -7.04 11.17
C VAL A 268 -122.16 -6.66 9.68
N GLY A 269 -122.84 -5.58 9.28
CA GLY A 269 -122.78 -5.04 7.91
C GLY A 269 -121.43 -4.37 7.58
N ALA A 270 -120.89 -3.55 8.49
CA ALA A 270 -119.61 -2.85 8.27
C ALA A 270 -118.39 -3.80 8.21
N LEU A 271 -118.43 -4.91 8.96
CA LEU A 271 -117.36 -5.91 8.97
C LEU A 271 -117.30 -6.72 7.66
N ASN A 272 -118.46 -6.95 7.03
CA ASN A 272 -118.58 -7.59 5.73
C ASN A 272 -117.90 -6.75 4.61
N ASP A 273 -118.03 -5.43 4.67
CA ASP A 273 -117.38 -4.50 3.74
C ASP A 273 -115.86 -4.39 3.96
N GLY A 274 -115.39 -4.52 5.20
CA GLY A 274 -113.96 -4.57 5.54
C GLY A 274 -113.26 -5.83 5.01
N ALA A 275 -113.92 -6.99 5.09
CA ALA A 275 -113.40 -8.25 4.54
C ALA A 275 -113.20 -8.20 3.02
N LYS A 276 -114.04 -7.42 2.31
CA LYS A 276 -113.88 -7.17 0.88
C LYS A 276 -112.64 -6.34 0.55
N ARG A 277 -112.39 -5.26 1.30
CA ARG A 277 -111.20 -4.40 1.11
C ARG A 277 -109.88 -5.12 1.37
N LEU A 278 -109.85 -6.05 2.32
CA LEU A 278 -108.67 -6.85 2.63
C LEU A 278 -108.33 -7.85 1.50
N ALA A 279 -109.35 -8.47 0.91
CA ALA A 279 -109.16 -9.35 -0.25
C ALA A 279 -108.62 -8.59 -1.47
N ASP A 280 -109.11 -7.38 -1.72
CA ASP A 280 -108.64 -6.53 -2.81
C ASP A 280 -107.17 -6.07 -2.61
N GLY A 281 -106.79 -5.71 -1.37
CA GLY A 281 -105.41 -5.33 -1.04
C GLY A 281 -104.41 -6.50 -1.09
N ALA A 282 -104.83 -7.70 -0.68
CA ALA A 282 -104.01 -8.91 -0.79
C ALA A 282 -103.77 -9.31 -2.26
N ALA A 283 -104.75 -9.09 -3.15
CA ALA A 283 -104.57 -9.26 -4.59
C ALA A 283 -103.55 -8.26 -5.17
N GLN A 284 -103.57 -7.00 -4.74
CA GLN A 284 -102.61 -5.98 -5.19
C GLN A 284 -101.18 -6.25 -4.70
N ALA A 285 -101.00 -6.77 -3.48
CA ALA A 285 -99.69 -7.17 -2.96
C ALA A 285 -99.11 -8.39 -3.71
N LYS A 286 -99.97 -9.27 -4.21
CA LYS A 286 -99.59 -10.45 -4.99
C LYS A 286 -98.91 -10.06 -6.31
N ASP A 287 -99.46 -9.07 -7.01
CA ASP A 287 -98.87 -8.53 -8.25
C ASP A 287 -97.48 -7.90 -8.00
N GLY A 288 -97.29 -7.27 -6.84
CA GLY A 288 -95.98 -6.74 -6.41
C GLY A 288 -94.94 -7.84 -6.15
N SER A 289 -95.35 -8.97 -5.56
CA SER A 289 -94.47 -10.13 -5.33
C SER A 289 -93.99 -10.76 -6.66
N SER A 290 -94.88 -10.84 -7.65
CA SER A 290 -94.55 -11.30 -9.00
C SER A 290 -93.52 -10.39 -9.70
N THR A 291 -93.65 -9.08 -9.52
CA THR A 291 -92.70 -8.08 -10.05
C THR A 291 -91.32 -8.20 -9.41
N LEU A 292 -91.26 -8.42 -8.08
CA LEU A 292 -90.02 -8.64 -7.34
C LEU A 292 -89.29 -9.92 -7.78
N ALA A 293 -90.02 -11.01 -8.02
CA ALA A 293 -89.46 -12.26 -8.53
C ALA A 293 -88.85 -12.09 -9.94
N GLY A 294 -89.51 -11.30 -10.80
CA GLY A 294 -88.99 -10.94 -12.13
C GLY A 294 -87.70 -10.12 -12.07
N GLY A 295 -87.63 -9.11 -11.20
CA GLY A 295 -86.43 -8.29 -11.01
C GLY A 295 -85.23 -9.09 -10.47
N ALA A 296 -85.48 -10.03 -9.55
CA ALA A 296 -84.43 -10.91 -9.01
C ALA A 296 -83.84 -11.85 -10.07
N ALA A 297 -84.65 -12.32 -11.03
CA ALA A 297 -84.18 -13.16 -12.14
C ALA A 297 -83.27 -12.38 -13.11
N GLN A 298 -83.58 -11.10 -13.37
CA GLN A 298 -82.75 -10.25 -14.23
C GLN A 298 -81.37 -9.96 -13.63
N VAL A 299 -81.29 -9.76 -12.31
CA VAL A 299 -80.01 -9.59 -11.60
C VAL A 299 -79.18 -10.88 -11.64
N ASP A 300 -79.82 -12.05 -11.51
CA ASP A 300 -79.15 -13.37 -11.58
C ASP A 300 -78.44 -13.58 -12.92
N ASP A 301 -79.12 -13.28 -14.03
CA ASP A 301 -78.53 -13.43 -15.36
C ASP A 301 -77.38 -12.44 -15.61
N THR A 302 -77.49 -11.22 -15.09
CA THR A 302 -76.41 -10.22 -15.20
C THR A 302 -75.16 -10.65 -14.41
N MET A 303 -75.34 -11.29 -13.26
CA MET A 303 -74.23 -11.81 -12.44
C MET A 303 -73.52 -13.00 -13.09
N LYS A 304 -74.21 -13.83 -13.88
CA LYS A 304 -73.56 -14.90 -14.67
C LYS A 304 -72.58 -14.32 -15.68
N THR A 305 -73.02 -13.32 -16.45
CA THR A 305 -72.17 -12.66 -17.45
C THR A 305 -70.96 -11.95 -16.80
N LEU A 306 -71.15 -11.32 -15.64
CA LEU A 306 -70.05 -10.72 -14.88
C LEU A 306 -69.02 -11.76 -14.42
N ASN A 307 -69.47 -12.88 -13.86
CA ASN A 307 -68.58 -13.95 -13.39
C ASN A 307 -67.82 -14.62 -14.56
N GLU A 308 -68.45 -14.78 -15.72
CA GLU A 308 -67.78 -15.26 -16.94
C GLU A 308 -66.66 -14.29 -17.37
N GLY A 309 -66.91 -12.98 -17.38
CA GLY A 309 -65.88 -11.97 -17.69
C GLY A 309 -64.75 -11.89 -16.67
N LEU A 310 -65.05 -12.07 -15.38
CA LEU A 310 -64.04 -12.11 -14.32
C LEU A 310 -63.15 -13.35 -14.42
N ASN A 311 -63.70 -14.51 -14.78
CA ASN A 311 -62.92 -15.73 -15.02
C ASN A 311 -61.98 -15.59 -16.23
N GLU A 312 -62.43 -14.93 -17.29
CA GLU A 312 -61.59 -14.69 -18.46
C GLU A 312 -60.44 -13.72 -18.15
N LEU A 313 -60.72 -12.65 -17.39
CA LEU A 313 -59.72 -11.71 -16.90
C LEU A 313 -58.72 -12.35 -15.93
N GLN A 314 -59.19 -13.28 -15.07
CA GLN A 314 -58.33 -14.07 -14.19
C GLN A 314 -57.35 -14.93 -15.01
N SER A 315 -57.82 -15.54 -16.10
CA SER A 315 -56.97 -16.36 -16.98
C SER A 315 -55.87 -15.54 -17.67
N GLN A 316 -56.17 -14.30 -18.06
CA GLN A 316 -55.21 -13.41 -18.72
C GLN A 316 -54.22 -12.77 -17.74
N THR A 317 -54.62 -12.57 -16.48
CA THR A 317 -53.73 -12.01 -15.44
C THR A 317 -52.81 -13.05 -14.82
N ALA A 318 -53.16 -14.34 -14.87
CA ALA A 318 -52.36 -15.42 -14.32
C ALA A 318 -50.95 -15.56 -14.94
N ALA A 319 -50.74 -15.10 -16.18
CA ALA A 319 -49.46 -15.16 -16.87
C ALA A 319 -48.55 -13.92 -16.64
N LEU A 320 -49.05 -12.87 -15.99
CA LEU A 320 -48.27 -11.64 -15.75
C LEU A 320 -47.03 -11.86 -14.88
N PRO A 321 -47.06 -12.65 -13.78
CA PRO A 321 -45.88 -12.90 -12.97
C PRO A 321 -44.73 -13.54 -13.78
N ASP A 322 -45.04 -14.55 -14.58
CA ASP A 322 -44.06 -15.24 -15.42
C ASP A 322 -43.51 -14.33 -16.54
N ALA A 323 -44.36 -13.49 -17.14
CA ALA A 323 -43.94 -12.52 -18.15
C ALA A 323 -43.06 -11.39 -17.56
N ALA A 324 -43.35 -10.94 -16.33
CA ALA A 324 -42.54 -9.97 -15.61
C ALA A 324 -41.16 -10.56 -15.25
N ALA A 325 -41.11 -11.80 -14.78
CA ALA A 325 -39.86 -12.51 -14.49
C ALA A 325 -39.00 -12.74 -15.74
N ALA A 326 -39.61 -13.06 -16.89
CA ALA A 326 -38.88 -13.19 -18.16
C ALA A 326 -38.28 -11.85 -18.63
N LEU A 327 -39.00 -10.74 -18.43
CA LEU A 327 -38.54 -9.40 -18.78
C LEU A 327 -37.43 -8.92 -17.84
N GLU A 328 -37.55 -9.20 -16.54
CA GLU A 328 -36.52 -8.95 -15.51
C GLU A 328 -35.23 -9.72 -15.83
N ALA A 329 -35.33 -11.00 -16.22
CA ALA A 329 -34.18 -11.80 -16.64
C ALA A 329 -33.51 -11.23 -17.91
N GLY A 330 -34.30 -10.78 -18.89
CA GLY A 330 -33.78 -10.13 -20.10
C GLY A 330 -33.11 -8.77 -19.82
N ALA A 331 -33.69 -7.97 -18.93
CA ALA A 331 -33.12 -6.70 -18.47
C ALA A 331 -31.79 -6.93 -17.73
N SER A 332 -31.74 -7.92 -16.84
CA SER A 332 -30.53 -8.31 -16.10
C SER A 332 -29.40 -8.78 -17.02
N GLN A 333 -29.72 -9.60 -18.02
CA GLN A 333 -28.72 -10.05 -19.01
C GLN A 333 -28.19 -8.88 -19.85
N THR A 334 -29.06 -7.94 -20.22
CA THR A 334 -28.68 -6.74 -20.98
C THR A 334 -27.86 -5.77 -20.12
N LEU A 335 -28.18 -5.66 -18.84
CA LEU A 335 -27.45 -4.84 -17.87
C LEU A 335 -26.01 -5.33 -17.70
N ALA A 336 -25.82 -6.65 -17.56
CA ALA A 336 -24.49 -7.25 -17.52
C ALA A 336 -23.69 -6.97 -18.81
N GLY A 337 -24.34 -7.03 -19.97
CA GLY A 337 -23.73 -6.66 -21.26
C GLY A 337 -23.36 -5.17 -21.34
N ALA A 338 -24.23 -4.28 -20.86
CA ALA A 338 -23.99 -2.83 -20.82
C ALA A 338 -22.81 -2.47 -19.90
N GLN A 339 -22.71 -3.11 -18.73
CA GLN A 339 -21.59 -2.95 -17.79
C GLN A 339 -20.26 -3.45 -18.38
N GLN A 340 -20.27 -4.59 -19.09
CA GLN A 340 -19.08 -5.07 -19.81
C GLN A 340 -18.63 -4.07 -20.89
N LEU A 341 -19.56 -3.52 -21.66
CA LEU A 341 -19.26 -2.54 -22.70
C LEU A 341 -18.75 -1.21 -22.13
N GLN A 342 -19.32 -0.77 -21.00
CA GLN A 342 -18.88 0.40 -20.23
C GLN A 342 -17.42 0.23 -19.76
N HIS A 343 -17.08 -0.91 -19.16
CA HIS A 343 -15.71 -1.23 -18.77
C HIS A 343 -14.74 -1.26 -19.98
N GLY A 344 -15.18 -1.82 -21.11
CA GLY A 344 -14.42 -1.80 -22.36
C GLY A 344 -14.16 -0.37 -22.86
N ALA A 345 -15.17 0.49 -22.85
CA ALA A 345 -15.06 1.89 -23.26
C ALA A 345 -14.13 2.70 -22.33
N GLN A 346 -14.20 2.47 -21.01
CA GLN A 346 -13.29 3.09 -20.03
C GLN A 346 -11.84 2.64 -20.23
N SER A 347 -11.62 1.35 -20.49
CA SER A 347 -10.30 0.79 -20.78
C SER A 347 -9.73 1.36 -22.08
N LEU A 348 -10.56 1.50 -23.12
CA LEU A 348 -10.18 2.13 -24.39
C LEU A 348 -9.83 3.61 -24.24
N ALA A 349 -10.60 4.37 -23.44
CA ALA A 349 -10.32 5.76 -23.12
C ALA A 349 -8.96 5.92 -22.40
N ALA A 350 -8.70 5.09 -21.39
CA ALA A 350 -7.42 5.07 -20.67
C ALA A 350 -6.23 4.69 -21.57
N GLY A 351 -6.42 3.70 -22.45
CA GLY A 351 -5.43 3.30 -23.44
C GLY A 351 -5.14 4.42 -24.44
N ALA A 352 -6.17 5.10 -24.97
CA ALA A 352 -6.04 6.23 -25.87
C ALA A 352 -5.30 7.42 -25.21
N GLN A 353 -5.56 7.68 -23.92
CA GLN A 353 -4.90 8.74 -23.16
C GLN A 353 -3.41 8.44 -22.92
N THR A 354 -3.07 7.18 -22.63
CA THR A 354 -1.67 6.73 -22.48
C THR A 354 -0.92 6.84 -23.80
N ALA A 355 -1.54 6.38 -24.90
CA ALA A 355 -0.98 6.51 -26.24
C ALA A 355 -0.81 7.98 -26.66
N GLN A 356 -1.75 8.87 -26.27
CA GLN A 356 -1.66 10.30 -26.54
C GLN A 356 -0.44 10.94 -25.86
N GLN A 357 -0.16 10.58 -24.59
CA GLN A 357 1.02 11.05 -23.87
C GLN A 357 2.32 10.59 -24.55
N GLY A 358 2.37 9.34 -24.99
CA GLY A 358 3.50 8.80 -25.75
C GLY A 358 3.69 9.50 -27.10
N ALA A 359 2.60 9.72 -27.85
CA ALA A 359 2.63 10.44 -29.13
C ALA A 359 3.04 11.91 -28.98
N ALA A 360 2.68 12.56 -27.86
CA ALA A 360 3.12 13.92 -27.55
C ALA A 360 4.63 13.97 -27.26
N ALA A 361 5.13 13.07 -26.40
CA ALA A 361 6.56 12.98 -26.10
C ALA A 361 7.40 12.66 -27.36
N LEU A 362 6.88 11.80 -28.24
CA LEU A 362 7.51 11.50 -29.53
C LEU A 362 7.53 12.72 -30.46
N ASN A 363 6.41 13.44 -30.56
CA ASN A 363 6.32 14.66 -31.35
C ASN A 363 7.34 15.72 -30.88
N ASP A 364 7.47 15.90 -29.57
CA ASP A 364 8.46 16.83 -28.98
C ASP A 364 9.90 16.38 -29.29
N GLY A 365 10.19 15.09 -29.18
CA GLY A 365 11.49 14.51 -29.54
C GLY A 365 11.83 14.66 -31.02
N LEU A 366 10.85 14.44 -31.91
CA LEU A 366 10.99 14.61 -33.36
C LEU A 366 11.17 16.08 -33.76
N GLN A 367 10.50 17.02 -33.07
CA GLN A 367 10.74 18.46 -33.29
C GLN A 367 12.16 18.87 -32.87
N ALA A 368 12.65 18.37 -31.74
CA ALA A 368 14.03 18.60 -31.31
C ALA A 368 15.04 18.01 -32.31
N LEU A 369 14.79 16.78 -32.79
CA LEU A 369 15.63 16.12 -33.77
C LEU A 369 15.62 16.84 -35.13
N ASN A 370 14.47 17.36 -35.57
CA ASN A 370 14.36 18.14 -36.79
C ASN A 370 15.20 19.43 -36.71
N GLY A 371 15.17 20.13 -35.56
CA GLY A 371 16.01 21.31 -35.32
C GLY A 371 17.51 21.00 -35.33
N ASN A 372 17.90 19.88 -34.72
CA ASN A 372 19.30 19.41 -34.73
C ASN A 372 19.74 18.99 -36.14
N SER A 373 18.87 18.31 -36.89
CA SER A 373 19.12 17.90 -38.28
C SER A 373 19.29 19.10 -39.21
N GLN A 374 18.47 20.14 -39.05
CA GLN A 374 18.63 21.41 -39.78
C GLN A 374 19.97 22.07 -39.47
N THR A 375 20.36 22.13 -38.20
CA THR A 375 21.67 22.67 -37.78
C THR A 375 22.83 21.88 -38.39
N LEU A 376 22.71 20.55 -38.45
CA LEU A 376 23.72 19.67 -39.04
C LEU A 376 23.79 19.83 -40.57
N ASN A 377 22.66 19.97 -41.24
CA ASN A 377 22.57 20.24 -42.67
C ASN A 377 23.15 21.62 -43.03
N ASP A 378 22.88 22.64 -42.22
CA ASP A 378 23.49 23.97 -42.35
C ASP A 378 25.02 23.90 -42.15
N GLY A 379 25.49 23.09 -41.19
CA GLY A 379 26.91 22.81 -40.99
C GLY A 379 27.57 22.13 -42.20
N ALA A 380 26.92 21.13 -42.78
CA ALA A 380 27.39 20.46 -43.99
C ALA A 380 27.39 21.38 -45.22
N ALA A 381 26.37 22.23 -45.36
CA ALA A 381 26.32 23.26 -46.41
C ALA A 381 27.47 24.27 -46.26
N ASN A 382 27.75 24.70 -45.03
CA ASN A 382 28.89 25.58 -44.73
C ASN A 382 30.24 24.91 -45.00
N LEU A 383 30.38 23.62 -44.67
CA LEU A 383 31.58 22.83 -45.01
C LEU A 383 31.76 22.76 -46.53
N LYS A 384 30.71 22.44 -47.28
CA LYS A 384 30.74 22.42 -48.74
C LYS A 384 31.14 23.78 -49.32
N ASN A 385 30.52 24.86 -48.85
CA ASN A 385 30.84 26.23 -49.29
C ASN A 385 32.30 26.59 -48.95
N GLY A 386 32.80 26.14 -47.80
CA GLY A 386 34.19 26.30 -47.38
C GLY A 386 35.17 25.52 -48.27
N LEU A 387 34.84 24.28 -48.63
CA LEU A 387 35.60 23.45 -49.57
C LEU A 387 35.60 24.04 -51.00
N ASP A 388 34.48 24.61 -51.44
CA ASP A 388 34.37 25.30 -52.73
C ASP A 388 35.22 26.59 -52.75
N ALA A 389 35.23 27.35 -51.66
CA ALA A 389 36.10 28.51 -51.47
C ALA A 389 37.59 28.11 -51.39
N LEU A 390 37.90 27.00 -50.73
CA LEU A 390 39.23 26.40 -50.63
C LEU A 390 39.75 25.93 -51.99
N ALA A 391 38.90 25.29 -52.80
CA ALA A 391 39.23 24.89 -54.17
C ALA A 391 39.51 26.11 -55.06
N ALA A 392 38.74 27.18 -54.92
CA ALA A 392 39.00 28.44 -55.60
C ALA A 392 40.33 29.10 -55.15
N ALA A 393 40.62 29.06 -53.84
CA ALA A 393 41.87 29.59 -53.28
C ALA A 393 43.11 28.79 -53.72
N LEU A 394 43.03 27.46 -53.76
CA LEU A 394 44.08 26.58 -54.29
C LEU A 394 44.32 26.77 -55.79
N GLY A 395 43.25 26.97 -56.57
CA GLY A 395 43.35 27.36 -57.97
C GLY A 395 44.07 28.70 -58.18
N GLY A 396 43.98 29.61 -57.22
CA GLY A 396 44.73 30.88 -57.19
C GLY A 396 46.17 30.74 -56.69
N ALA A 397 46.41 29.97 -55.62
CA ALA A 397 47.71 29.80 -54.96
C ALA A 397 48.69 28.87 -55.71
N ALA A 398 48.18 27.88 -56.46
CA ALA A 398 49.01 27.04 -57.34
C ALA A 398 49.75 27.84 -58.43
N GLY A 399 49.33 29.09 -58.68
CA GLY A 399 50.01 30.02 -59.59
C GLY A 399 51.16 30.82 -58.98
N THR A 400 51.33 30.88 -57.65
CA THR A 400 52.27 31.82 -56.99
C THR A 400 53.42 31.17 -56.22
N GLY A 401 53.34 29.89 -55.87
CA GLY A 401 54.46 29.14 -55.26
C GLY A 401 54.82 29.55 -53.82
N ASP A 402 53.91 30.16 -53.06
CA ASP A 402 54.15 30.68 -51.71
C ASP A 402 53.79 29.66 -50.61
N GLY A 403 54.81 29.09 -49.94
CA GLY A 403 54.64 28.07 -48.90
C GLY A 403 53.92 28.55 -47.63
N ALA A 404 53.91 29.86 -47.35
CA ALA A 404 53.19 30.40 -46.19
C ALA A 404 51.66 30.35 -46.37
N ALA A 405 51.19 30.47 -47.61
CA ALA A 405 49.76 30.35 -47.93
C ALA A 405 49.26 28.91 -47.77
N LEU A 406 50.11 27.91 -48.09
CA LEU A 406 49.80 26.49 -47.94
C LEU A 406 49.69 26.07 -46.47
N GLU A 407 50.53 26.61 -45.58
CA GLU A 407 50.45 26.32 -44.13
C GLU A 407 49.20 26.94 -43.49
N ALA A 408 48.88 28.20 -43.83
CA ALA A 408 47.65 28.84 -43.35
C ALA A 408 46.39 28.06 -43.76
N LEU A 409 46.44 27.46 -44.95
CA LEU A 409 45.38 26.60 -45.47
C LEU A 409 45.27 25.27 -44.72
N ALA A 410 46.39 24.63 -44.43
CA ALA A 410 46.42 23.40 -43.63
C ALA A 410 45.85 23.61 -42.22
N VAL A 411 46.13 24.75 -41.59
CA VAL A 411 45.56 25.12 -40.28
C VAL A 411 44.04 25.32 -40.35
N GLN A 412 43.52 25.95 -41.41
CA GLN A 412 42.07 26.08 -41.62
C GLN A 412 41.39 24.73 -41.84
N MET A 413 42.04 23.81 -42.55
CA MET A 413 41.53 22.44 -42.76
C MET A 413 41.49 21.62 -41.47
N ASP A 414 42.48 21.75 -40.59
CA ASP A 414 42.46 21.12 -39.26
C ASP A 414 41.35 21.68 -38.37
N GLN A 415 41.12 23.00 -38.39
CA GLN A 415 40.02 23.62 -37.65
C GLN A 415 38.65 23.16 -38.19
N ALA A 416 38.52 23.00 -39.50
CA ALA A 416 37.32 22.44 -40.12
C ALA A 416 37.11 20.97 -39.73
N ALA A 417 38.18 20.15 -39.74
CA ALA A 417 38.13 18.75 -39.30
C ALA A 417 37.68 18.63 -37.84
N GLN A 418 38.23 19.46 -36.94
CA GLN A 418 37.85 19.50 -35.52
C GLN A 418 36.39 19.94 -35.32
N THR A 419 35.91 20.89 -36.13
CA THR A 419 34.51 21.34 -36.08
C THR A 419 33.54 20.25 -36.54
N VAL A 420 33.87 19.53 -37.62
CA VAL A 420 33.11 18.36 -38.09
C VAL A 420 33.16 17.21 -37.07
N GLN A 421 34.28 17.04 -36.36
CA GLN A 421 34.42 16.05 -35.29
C GLN A 421 33.57 16.37 -34.06
N ALA A 422 33.46 17.64 -33.68
CA ALA A 422 32.71 18.11 -32.52
C ALA A 422 31.18 18.01 -32.67
N GLY A 423 30.66 17.87 -33.90
CA GLY A 423 29.22 17.73 -34.18
C GLY A 423 28.66 16.29 -34.06
N ALA A 424 29.29 15.41 -33.27
CA ALA A 424 28.83 14.04 -33.11
C ALA A 424 27.45 13.99 -32.44
N VAL A 425 26.50 13.27 -33.04
CA VAL A 425 25.21 12.95 -32.44
C VAL A 425 25.18 11.44 -32.20
N ALA A 426 24.98 11.01 -30.96
CA ALA A 426 24.74 9.61 -30.65
C ALA A 426 23.23 9.33 -30.81
N PRO A 427 22.78 8.68 -31.90
CA PRO A 427 21.37 8.35 -32.05
C PRO A 427 20.97 7.36 -30.94
N GLN A 428 19.81 7.57 -30.31
CA GLN A 428 19.27 6.65 -29.32
C GLN A 428 18.50 5.52 -30.01
N ASP A 429 18.68 4.28 -29.54
CA ASP A 429 18.03 3.08 -30.09
C ASP A 429 16.51 3.10 -29.83
N PRO A 430 15.66 3.18 -30.88
CA PRO A 430 14.21 3.25 -30.72
C PRO A 430 13.56 1.87 -30.48
N SER A 431 14.34 0.81 -30.29
CA SER A 431 13.83 -0.57 -30.12
C SER A 431 12.77 -0.70 -29.02
N ALA A 432 12.93 0.01 -27.90
CA ALA A 432 11.93 0.03 -26.82
C ALA A 432 10.60 0.69 -27.23
N LEU A 433 10.65 1.76 -28.03
CA LEU A 433 9.47 2.44 -28.57
C LEU A 433 8.77 1.55 -29.62
N ALA A 434 9.54 0.91 -30.51
CA ALA A 434 9.03 -0.02 -31.50
C ALA A 434 8.36 -1.24 -30.84
N GLN A 435 8.95 -1.76 -29.76
CA GLN A 435 8.38 -2.86 -28.97
C GLN A 435 7.09 -2.42 -28.26
N THR A 436 7.08 -1.23 -27.66
CA THR A 436 5.88 -0.67 -27.00
C THR A 436 4.73 -0.48 -28.00
N ILE A 437 5.03 -0.02 -29.22
CA ILE A 437 4.04 0.10 -30.30
C ILE A 437 3.54 -1.27 -30.76
N ALA A 438 4.42 -2.27 -30.86
CA ALA A 438 4.07 -3.65 -31.22
C ALA A 438 3.18 -4.32 -30.16
N ASP A 439 3.50 -4.16 -28.88
CA ASP A 439 2.75 -4.74 -27.76
C ASP A 439 1.36 -4.09 -27.64
N ASN A 440 1.27 -2.76 -27.80
CA ASN A 440 -0.01 -2.02 -27.78
C ASN A 440 -0.89 -2.33 -28.99
N SER A 441 -0.30 -2.49 -30.18
CA SER A 441 -1.05 -2.86 -31.39
C SER A 441 -1.52 -4.31 -31.38
N GLN A 442 -0.83 -5.19 -30.64
CA GLN A 442 -1.27 -6.56 -30.37
C GLN A 442 -2.46 -6.60 -29.40
N ALA A 443 -2.43 -5.81 -28.31
CA ALA A 443 -3.54 -5.70 -27.36
C ALA A 443 -4.83 -5.13 -27.98
N ALA A 444 -4.69 -4.27 -28.98
CA ALA A 444 -5.81 -3.69 -29.71
C ALA A 444 -6.54 -4.74 -30.59
N ARG A 445 -5.85 -5.77 -31.09
CA ARG A 445 -6.45 -6.82 -31.95
C ARG A 445 -7.49 -7.69 -31.26
N ASP A 446 -7.56 -7.65 -29.93
CA ASP A 446 -8.52 -8.45 -29.16
C ASP A 446 -9.89 -7.76 -28.99
N GLY A 447 -10.10 -6.55 -29.54
CA GLY A 447 -11.38 -5.81 -29.50
C GLY A 447 -11.70 -4.96 -30.75
N ASP A 448 -12.55 -5.51 -31.63
CA ASP A 448 -13.26 -4.91 -32.80
C ASP A 448 -12.41 -4.45 -34.04
N PRO A 449 -12.63 -4.97 -35.28
CA PRO A 449 -11.59 -5.01 -36.32
C PRO A 449 -11.42 -3.80 -37.26
N ASP A 450 -12.41 -2.92 -37.46
CA ASP A 450 -12.43 -2.08 -38.69
C ASP A 450 -11.92 -0.63 -38.53
N ALA A 451 -12.00 -0.01 -37.35
CA ALA A 451 -11.43 1.33 -37.11
C ALA A 451 -9.98 1.29 -36.59
N LEU A 452 -9.64 0.22 -35.86
CA LEU A 452 -8.31 -0.03 -35.31
C LEU A 452 -7.25 -0.31 -36.37
N ASN A 453 -7.64 -0.93 -37.49
CA ASN A 453 -6.68 -1.41 -38.47
C ASN A 453 -5.84 -0.28 -39.08
N THR A 454 -6.45 0.89 -39.33
CA THR A 454 -5.75 2.08 -39.86
C THR A 454 -4.76 2.68 -38.86
N LEU A 455 -5.11 2.69 -37.57
CA LEU A 455 -4.25 3.15 -36.47
C LEU A 455 -3.10 2.18 -36.20
N ILE A 456 -3.37 0.87 -36.25
CA ILE A 456 -2.35 -0.19 -36.18
C ILE A 456 -1.38 -0.07 -37.38
N GLN A 457 -1.90 0.20 -38.58
CA GLN A 457 -1.06 0.42 -39.77
C GLN A 457 -0.16 1.64 -39.59
N ALA A 458 -0.71 2.79 -39.17
CA ALA A 458 0.04 4.02 -38.95
C ALA A 458 1.11 3.87 -37.86
N ALA A 459 0.82 3.13 -36.79
CA ALA A 459 1.76 2.85 -35.73
C ALA A 459 2.90 1.91 -36.18
N ASN A 460 2.58 0.88 -36.98
CA ASN A 460 3.58 0.00 -37.57
C ASN A 460 4.48 0.72 -38.58
N ASP A 461 3.90 1.59 -39.42
CA ASP A 461 4.64 2.41 -40.37
C ASP A 461 5.58 3.39 -39.65
N LEU A 462 5.15 3.95 -38.51
CA LEU A 462 5.95 4.83 -37.66
C LEU A 462 7.11 4.08 -36.98
N ALA A 463 6.88 2.85 -36.50
CA ALA A 463 7.92 1.99 -35.94
C ALA A 463 8.98 1.64 -37.00
N ALA A 464 8.55 1.31 -38.23
CA ALA A 464 9.45 1.06 -39.34
C ALA A 464 10.25 2.32 -39.73
N ALA A 465 9.61 3.49 -39.77
CA ALA A 465 10.27 4.76 -40.07
C ALA A 465 11.29 5.17 -38.99
N ALA A 466 10.98 4.96 -37.70
CA ALA A 466 11.90 5.21 -36.59
C ALA A 466 13.15 4.33 -36.67
N GLN A 467 12.97 3.03 -36.99
CA GLN A 467 14.07 2.08 -37.17
C GLN A 467 14.96 2.46 -38.37
N GLN A 468 14.36 2.88 -39.48
CA GLN A 468 15.09 3.35 -40.66
C GLN A 468 15.87 4.64 -40.37
N ASN A 469 15.24 5.62 -39.72
CA ASN A 469 15.90 6.86 -39.32
C ASN A 469 17.09 6.63 -38.37
N TYR A 470 17.00 5.63 -37.48
CA TYR A 470 18.12 5.24 -36.62
C TYR A 470 19.31 4.69 -37.43
N GLN A 471 19.04 3.84 -38.42
CA GLN A 471 20.08 3.31 -39.33
C GLN A 471 20.70 4.41 -40.21
N ASP A 472 19.86 5.32 -40.71
CA ASP A 472 20.31 6.45 -41.52
C ASP A 472 21.16 7.44 -40.70
N ALA A 473 20.80 7.68 -39.42
CA ALA A 473 21.59 8.49 -38.50
C ALA A 473 22.96 7.86 -38.19
N GLN A 474 23.04 6.54 -37.99
CA GLN A 474 24.33 5.84 -37.86
C GLN A 474 25.19 5.96 -39.12
N THR A 475 24.57 5.83 -40.28
CA THR A 475 25.25 5.96 -41.58
C THR A 475 25.76 7.38 -41.80
N ALA A 476 24.97 8.39 -41.42
CA ALA A 476 25.36 9.79 -41.47
C ALA A 476 26.50 10.13 -40.49
N ASP A 477 26.49 9.60 -39.26
CA ASP A 477 27.59 9.79 -38.31
C ASP A 477 28.88 9.09 -38.79
N ALA A 478 28.77 7.91 -39.39
CA ALA A 478 29.92 7.22 -40.01
C ALA A 478 30.50 8.02 -41.20
N ALA A 479 29.65 8.59 -42.05
CA ALA A 479 30.07 9.45 -43.16
C ALA A 479 30.73 10.74 -42.66
N ARG A 480 30.22 11.33 -41.57
CA ARG A 480 30.83 12.49 -40.88
C ARG A 480 32.22 12.14 -40.34
N GLN A 481 32.40 10.98 -39.70
CA GLN A 481 33.70 10.53 -39.20
C GLN A 481 34.71 10.37 -40.35
N GLN A 482 34.30 9.72 -41.44
CA GLN A 482 35.13 9.58 -42.64
C GLN A 482 35.51 10.94 -43.26
N ALA A 483 34.59 11.90 -43.30
CA ALA A 483 34.85 13.24 -43.80
C ALA A 483 35.86 14.01 -42.91
N ALA A 484 35.74 13.90 -41.58
CA ALA A 484 36.68 14.50 -40.63
C ALA A 484 38.09 13.89 -40.76
N GLU A 485 38.18 12.57 -40.93
CA GLU A 485 39.45 11.86 -41.16
C GLU A 485 40.09 12.25 -42.49
N ALA A 486 39.30 12.37 -43.55
CA ALA A 486 39.78 12.78 -44.87
C ALA A 486 40.28 14.24 -44.88
N LEU A 487 39.60 15.15 -44.16
CA LEU A 487 40.03 16.55 -43.98
C LEU A 487 41.36 16.63 -43.23
N ALA A 488 41.50 15.88 -42.13
CA ALA A 488 42.74 15.84 -41.34
C ALA A 488 43.90 15.22 -42.15
N ALA A 489 43.62 14.17 -42.94
CA ALA A 489 44.61 13.57 -43.83
C ALA A 489 45.06 14.55 -44.92
N ALA A 490 44.12 15.26 -45.57
CA ALA A 490 44.43 16.25 -46.60
C ALA A 490 45.22 17.46 -46.05
N ALA A 491 44.92 17.90 -44.83
CA ALA A 491 45.71 18.92 -44.12
C ALA A 491 47.16 18.45 -43.87
N GLY A 492 47.34 17.17 -43.49
CA GLY A 492 48.65 16.55 -43.33
C GLY A 492 49.46 16.49 -44.63
N THR A 493 48.83 16.19 -45.76
CA THR A 493 49.48 16.15 -47.08
C THR A 493 49.93 17.55 -47.52
N LEU A 494 49.13 18.59 -47.23
CA LEU A 494 49.46 20.00 -47.53
C LEU A 494 50.71 20.48 -46.79
N ARG A 495 50.90 20.08 -45.53
CA ARG A 495 52.11 20.40 -44.74
C ARG A 495 53.39 19.74 -45.24
N GLY A 496 53.26 18.65 -46.01
CA GLY A 496 54.39 17.90 -46.57
C GLY A 496 54.82 18.31 -47.98
N ALA A 497 54.10 19.23 -48.64
CA ALA A 497 54.33 19.58 -50.04
C ALA A 497 55.35 20.74 -50.19
N GLU A 498 56.63 20.43 -50.43
CA GLU A 498 57.69 21.44 -50.64
C GLU A 498 57.77 22.03 -52.07
N SER A 499 56.99 21.54 -53.05
CA SER A 499 56.91 22.12 -54.41
C SER A 499 55.63 21.74 -55.18
N THR A 500 55.30 22.51 -56.23
CA THR A 500 54.07 22.47 -57.06
C THR A 500 53.74 21.15 -57.79
N ALA A 501 54.52 20.08 -57.59
CA ALA A 501 54.27 18.76 -58.19
C ALA A 501 53.11 17.99 -57.53
N GLY A 502 52.68 18.36 -56.33
CA GLY A 502 51.55 17.72 -55.61
C GLY A 502 50.17 18.37 -55.84
N ALA A 503 50.09 19.46 -56.62
CA ALA A 503 48.85 20.22 -56.80
C ALA A 503 47.76 19.43 -57.56
N GLY A 504 48.14 18.51 -58.45
CA GLY A 504 47.20 17.65 -59.18
C GLY A 504 46.56 16.58 -58.29
N ASP A 505 47.35 15.92 -57.44
CA ASP A 505 46.86 14.93 -56.47
C ASP A 505 46.04 15.59 -55.35
N LEU A 506 46.40 16.81 -54.97
CA LEU A 506 45.65 17.63 -54.02
C LEU A 506 44.32 18.12 -54.63
N ALA A 507 44.29 18.51 -55.90
CA ALA A 507 43.05 18.88 -56.60
C ALA A 507 42.11 17.67 -56.76
N ALA A 508 42.65 16.47 -57.04
CA ALA A 508 41.87 15.24 -57.08
C ALA A 508 41.32 14.86 -55.70
N SER A 509 42.13 15.00 -54.64
CA SER A 509 41.70 14.77 -53.25
C SER A 509 40.63 15.78 -52.83
N LEU A 510 40.77 17.05 -53.23
CA LEU A 510 39.80 18.10 -52.94
C LEU A 510 38.49 17.91 -53.72
N ALA A 511 38.54 17.49 -54.98
CA ALA A 511 37.35 17.14 -55.75
C ALA A 511 36.61 15.95 -55.12
N ALA A 512 37.33 14.94 -54.62
CA ALA A 512 36.75 13.84 -53.87
C ALA A 512 36.12 14.30 -52.55
N LEU A 513 36.75 15.24 -51.84
CA LEU A 513 36.20 15.88 -50.64
C LEU A 513 34.97 16.74 -50.93
N GLN A 514 34.94 17.49 -52.04
CA GLN A 514 33.78 18.26 -52.49
C GLN A 514 32.60 17.35 -52.86
N GLN A 515 32.88 16.22 -53.52
CA GLN A 515 31.87 15.21 -53.81
C GLN A 515 31.36 14.56 -52.52
N GLY A 516 32.25 14.18 -51.59
CA GLY A 516 31.86 13.63 -50.29
C GLY A 516 31.05 14.60 -49.43
N ALA A 517 31.35 15.90 -49.46
CA ALA A 517 30.56 16.93 -48.78
C ALA A 517 29.19 17.13 -49.43
N ALA A 518 29.09 17.02 -50.77
CA ALA A 518 27.82 17.06 -51.48
C ALA A 518 26.97 15.81 -51.19
N ASP A 519 27.58 14.63 -51.14
CA ASP A 519 26.91 13.37 -50.79
C ASP A 519 26.42 13.40 -49.33
N LEU A 520 27.23 13.94 -48.41
CA LEU A 520 26.84 14.17 -47.01
C LEU A 520 25.66 15.13 -46.90
N GLN A 521 25.68 16.25 -47.62
CA GLN A 521 24.58 17.23 -47.62
C GLN A 521 23.29 16.62 -48.20
N ASN A 522 23.39 15.83 -49.27
CA ASN A 522 22.25 15.12 -49.85
C ASN A 522 21.69 14.07 -48.88
N GLY A 523 22.55 13.31 -48.20
CA GLY A 523 22.16 12.33 -47.18
C GLY A 523 21.49 12.97 -45.96
N LEU A 524 22.04 14.09 -45.46
CA LEU A 524 21.44 14.86 -44.37
C LEU A 524 20.12 15.53 -44.77
N GLY A 525 19.98 15.94 -46.04
CA GLY A 525 18.72 16.42 -46.60
C GLY A 525 17.63 15.35 -46.59
N ALA A 526 17.96 14.13 -47.02
CA ALA A 526 17.06 12.98 -46.99
C ALA A 526 16.67 12.60 -45.54
N TYR A 527 17.64 12.58 -44.63
CA TYR A 527 17.41 12.35 -43.20
C TYR A 527 16.48 13.41 -42.58
N THR A 528 16.72 14.69 -42.86
CA THR A 528 15.85 15.80 -42.40
C THR A 528 14.42 15.65 -42.92
N GLN A 529 14.26 15.24 -44.18
CA GLN A 529 12.94 14.94 -44.77
C GLN A 529 12.25 13.76 -44.06
N GLY A 530 12.98 12.68 -43.75
CA GLY A 530 12.46 11.54 -43.00
C GLY A 530 12.00 11.90 -41.59
N VAL A 531 12.78 12.73 -40.89
CA VAL A 531 12.41 13.26 -39.56
C VAL A 531 11.18 14.17 -39.64
N ALA A 532 11.09 15.04 -40.64
CA ALA A 532 9.93 15.90 -40.86
C ALA A 532 8.66 15.09 -41.19
N GLN A 533 8.80 14.01 -41.96
CA GLN A 533 7.69 13.11 -42.30
C GLN A 533 7.20 12.32 -41.09
N ALA A 534 8.11 11.84 -40.23
CA ALA A 534 7.76 11.22 -38.96
C ALA A 534 7.07 12.21 -38.00
N ALA A 535 7.54 13.46 -37.95
CA ALA A 535 6.92 14.52 -37.14
C ALA A 535 5.48 14.82 -37.61
N ALA A 536 5.25 14.86 -38.92
CA ALA A 536 3.90 15.04 -39.48
C ALA A 536 2.96 13.87 -39.14
N GLY A 537 3.46 12.63 -39.13
CA GLY A 537 2.71 11.45 -38.68
C GLY A 537 2.34 11.53 -37.19
N SER A 538 3.31 11.91 -36.34
CA SER A 538 3.08 12.10 -34.90
C SER A 538 2.10 13.25 -34.59
N ALA A 539 2.14 14.33 -35.39
CA ALA A 539 1.19 15.43 -35.30
C ALA A 539 -0.24 14.99 -35.64
N THR A 540 -0.41 14.06 -36.59
CA THR A 540 -1.73 13.50 -36.94
C THR A 540 -2.29 12.64 -35.78
N LEU A 541 -1.44 11.89 -35.08
CA LEU A 541 -1.86 11.10 -33.90
C LEU A 541 -2.29 11.98 -32.71
N THR A 542 -1.74 13.19 -32.61
CA THR A 542 -2.04 14.16 -31.55
C THR A 542 -3.11 15.18 -31.94
N ASP A 543 -3.61 15.13 -33.18
CA ASP A 543 -4.65 16.03 -33.66
C ASP A 543 -5.96 15.84 -32.87
N GLN A 544 -6.53 16.95 -32.40
CA GLN A 544 -7.70 16.89 -31.53
C GLN A 544 -8.98 16.42 -32.24
N SER A 545 -9.06 16.56 -33.55
CA SER A 545 -10.27 16.32 -34.33
C SER A 545 -10.38 14.90 -34.87
N ASN A 546 -9.25 14.21 -35.06
CA ASN A 546 -9.19 12.92 -35.74
C ASN A 546 -8.06 11.99 -35.26
N GLY A 547 -7.27 12.40 -34.26
CA GLY A 547 -6.26 11.58 -33.61
C GLY A 547 -6.75 10.86 -32.36
N LEU A 548 -5.81 10.47 -31.50
CA LEU A 548 -6.07 9.80 -30.20
C LEU A 548 -7.00 10.60 -29.25
N PRO A 549 -6.99 11.95 -29.22
CA PRO A 549 -7.96 12.71 -28.42
C PRO A 549 -9.42 12.53 -28.88
N ALA A 550 -9.67 12.41 -30.19
CA ALA A 550 -11.00 12.16 -30.73
C ALA A 550 -11.50 10.76 -30.38
N LEU A 551 -10.61 9.76 -30.42
CA LEU A 551 -10.89 8.39 -29.95
C LEU A 551 -11.22 8.36 -28.46
N ASN A 552 -10.44 9.07 -27.63
CA ASN A 552 -10.72 9.20 -26.19
C ASN A 552 -12.09 9.85 -25.93
N THR A 553 -12.40 10.92 -26.65
CA THR A 553 -13.71 11.60 -26.54
C THR A 553 -14.86 10.68 -26.98
N GLY A 554 -14.67 9.90 -28.05
CA GLY A 554 -15.64 8.90 -28.50
C GLY A 554 -15.87 7.79 -27.47
N ALA A 555 -14.79 7.24 -26.90
CA ALA A 555 -14.87 6.23 -25.85
C ALA A 555 -15.55 6.76 -24.58
N GLN A 556 -15.27 8.00 -24.17
CA GLN A 556 -15.95 8.68 -23.06
C GLN A 556 -17.44 8.89 -23.35
N THR A 557 -17.80 9.23 -24.59
CA THR A 557 -19.20 9.38 -25.01
C THR A 557 -19.95 8.05 -24.96
N VAL A 558 -19.32 6.96 -25.38
CA VAL A 558 -19.89 5.61 -25.25
C VAL A 558 -20.05 5.23 -23.79
N SER A 559 -19.05 5.50 -22.94
CA SER A 559 -19.16 5.26 -21.48
C SER A 559 -20.35 6.01 -20.87
N ALA A 560 -20.50 7.30 -21.17
CA ALA A 560 -21.61 8.11 -20.66
C ALA A 560 -22.98 7.63 -21.20
N GLY A 561 -23.03 7.16 -22.45
CA GLY A 561 -24.22 6.53 -23.01
C GLY A 561 -24.57 5.20 -22.33
N MET A 562 -23.55 4.42 -21.93
CA MET A 562 -23.75 3.20 -21.15
C MET A 562 -24.22 3.49 -19.72
N ASP A 563 -23.76 4.57 -19.09
CA ASP A 563 -24.28 5.01 -17.77
C ASP A 563 -25.79 5.25 -17.84
N SER A 564 -26.25 5.96 -18.88
CA SER A 564 -27.69 6.21 -19.10
C SER A 564 -28.47 4.93 -19.39
N LEU A 565 -27.85 3.95 -20.08
CA LEU A 565 -28.48 2.66 -20.36
C LEU A 565 -28.56 1.78 -19.10
N VAL A 566 -27.50 1.79 -18.28
CA VAL A 566 -27.47 1.12 -16.97
C VAL A 566 -28.56 1.67 -16.08
N ASP A 567 -28.66 3.00 -15.95
CA ASP A 567 -29.72 3.66 -15.18
C ASP A 567 -31.12 3.27 -15.68
N GLY A 568 -31.32 3.27 -17.00
CA GLY A 568 -32.59 2.87 -17.62
C GLY A 568 -32.94 1.40 -17.38
N LEU A 569 -31.95 0.50 -17.41
CA LEU A 569 -32.14 -0.93 -17.16
C LEU A 569 -32.40 -1.22 -15.68
N THR A 570 -31.75 -0.51 -14.75
CA THR A 570 -32.04 -0.59 -13.31
C THR A 570 -33.44 -0.05 -12.99
N GLN A 571 -33.87 1.02 -13.68
CA GLN A 571 -35.23 1.53 -13.53
C GLN A 571 -36.28 0.56 -14.09
N LEU A 572 -35.97 -0.13 -15.20
CA LEU A 572 -36.80 -1.18 -15.77
C LEU A 572 -36.90 -2.39 -14.82
N GLU A 573 -35.80 -2.85 -14.23
CA GLU A 573 -35.74 -3.93 -13.26
C GLU A 573 -36.63 -3.64 -12.03
N GLY A 574 -36.53 -2.42 -11.48
CA GLY A 574 -37.40 -1.95 -10.39
C GLY A 574 -38.88 -1.91 -10.79
N GLY A 575 -39.18 -1.48 -12.02
CA GLY A 575 -40.55 -1.47 -12.56
C GLY A 575 -41.12 -2.88 -12.76
N THR A 576 -40.33 -3.82 -13.27
CA THR A 576 -40.74 -5.23 -13.44
C THR A 576 -40.90 -5.95 -12.11
N SER A 577 -40.07 -5.63 -11.11
CA SER A 577 -40.20 -6.17 -9.76
C SER A 577 -41.49 -5.69 -9.07
N GLN A 578 -41.84 -4.40 -9.20
CA GLN A 578 -43.13 -3.88 -8.75
C GLN A 578 -44.31 -4.56 -9.46
N LEU A 579 -44.21 -4.77 -10.79
CA LEU A 579 -45.25 -5.47 -11.54
C LEU A 579 -45.42 -6.92 -11.08
N ALA A 580 -44.32 -7.63 -10.80
CA ALA A 580 -44.33 -8.99 -10.27
C ALA A 580 -44.97 -9.08 -8.88
N GLN A 581 -44.82 -8.06 -8.03
CA GLN A 581 -45.43 -8.00 -6.70
C GLN A 581 -46.93 -7.63 -6.74
N GLN A 582 -47.34 -6.78 -7.68
CA GLN A 582 -48.72 -6.29 -7.78
C GLN A 582 -49.63 -7.24 -8.57
N ALA A 583 -49.08 -8.03 -9.50
CA ALA A 583 -49.86 -8.95 -10.32
C ALA A 583 -50.64 -10.03 -9.51
N PRO A 584 -50.06 -10.67 -8.46
CA PRO A 584 -50.81 -11.59 -7.59
C PRO A 584 -51.97 -10.92 -6.85
N LEU A 585 -51.78 -9.69 -6.36
CA LEU A 585 -52.83 -8.94 -5.67
C LEU A 585 -54.01 -8.62 -6.60
N LEU A 586 -53.72 -8.31 -7.87
CA LEU A 586 -54.74 -8.11 -8.89
C LEU A 586 -55.49 -9.43 -9.18
N THR A 587 -54.77 -10.54 -9.33
CA THR A 587 -55.37 -11.86 -9.56
C THR A 587 -56.25 -12.31 -8.38
N ASP A 588 -55.79 -12.08 -7.15
CA ASP A 588 -56.55 -12.38 -5.93
C ASP A 588 -57.78 -11.47 -5.79
N GLY A 589 -57.66 -10.18 -6.11
CA GLY A 589 -58.78 -9.25 -6.14
C GLY A 589 -59.86 -9.65 -7.15
N ILE A 590 -59.45 -10.13 -8.34
CA ILE A 590 -60.37 -10.68 -9.36
C ILE A 590 -61.03 -11.97 -8.84
N ALA A 591 -60.28 -12.86 -8.19
CA ALA A 591 -60.81 -14.09 -7.60
C ALA A 591 -61.82 -13.79 -6.47
N GLN A 592 -61.52 -12.80 -5.63
CA GLN A 592 -62.40 -12.37 -4.55
C GLN A 592 -63.69 -11.76 -5.10
N ALA A 593 -63.62 -10.92 -6.15
CA ALA A 593 -64.79 -10.38 -6.83
C ALA A 593 -65.67 -11.48 -7.46
N ALA A 594 -65.06 -12.48 -8.10
CA ALA A 594 -65.78 -13.63 -8.66
C ALA A 594 -66.47 -14.47 -7.57
N SER A 595 -65.81 -14.66 -6.42
CA SER A 595 -66.38 -15.38 -5.26
C SER A 595 -67.55 -14.62 -4.63
N GLY A 596 -67.45 -13.29 -4.51
CA GLY A 596 -68.51 -12.42 -4.03
C GLY A 596 -69.72 -12.41 -4.97
N GLY A 597 -69.46 -12.41 -6.28
CA GLY A 597 -70.51 -12.52 -7.29
C GLY A 597 -71.25 -13.86 -7.23
N ALA A 598 -70.53 -14.97 -7.02
CA ALA A 598 -71.13 -16.29 -6.81
C ALA A 598 -71.92 -16.39 -5.48
N ALA A 599 -71.44 -15.77 -4.41
CA ALA A 599 -72.16 -15.71 -3.13
C ALA A 599 -73.47 -14.92 -3.23
N LEU A 600 -73.45 -13.77 -3.93
CA LEU A 600 -74.65 -12.96 -4.16
C LEU A 600 -75.71 -13.70 -4.98
N GLN A 601 -75.27 -14.53 -5.94
CA GLN A 601 -76.16 -15.38 -6.72
C GLN A 601 -76.82 -16.48 -5.86
N GLN A 602 -76.03 -17.19 -5.05
CA GLN A 602 -76.54 -18.32 -4.25
C GLN A 602 -77.34 -17.90 -3.02
N GLN A 603 -76.96 -16.80 -2.38
CA GLN A 603 -77.51 -16.40 -1.08
C GLN A 603 -78.42 -15.16 -1.16
N GLY A 604 -78.33 -14.37 -2.23
CA GLY A 604 -79.15 -13.18 -2.45
C GLY A 604 -80.33 -13.44 -3.37
N THR A 605 -80.08 -13.51 -4.68
CA THR A 605 -81.14 -13.60 -5.71
C THR A 605 -81.94 -14.89 -5.60
N ALA A 606 -81.30 -16.02 -5.24
CA ALA A 606 -81.99 -17.30 -5.04
C ALA A 606 -82.94 -17.29 -3.82
N VAL A 607 -82.49 -16.75 -2.68
CA VAL A 607 -83.30 -16.63 -1.45
C VAL A 607 -84.43 -15.63 -1.65
N LEU A 608 -84.18 -14.52 -2.34
CA LEU A 608 -85.20 -13.51 -2.65
C LEU A 608 -86.31 -14.05 -3.56
N ARG A 609 -85.96 -14.86 -4.57
CA ARG A 609 -86.96 -15.58 -5.40
C ARG A 609 -87.77 -16.57 -4.58
N GLN A 610 -87.11 -17.32 -3.69
CA GLN A 610 -87.79 -18.30 -2.83
C GLN A 610 -88.74 -17.60 -1.85
N GLY A 611 -88.33 -16.48 -1.26
CA GLY A 611 -89.17 -15.63 -0.41
C GLY A 611 -90.35 -15.01 -1.16
N ALA A 612 -90.13 -14.50 -2.38
CA ALA A 612 -91.22 -13.98 -3.22
C ALA A 612 -92.24 -15.06 -3.60
N ALA A 613 -91.79 -16.30 -3.86
CA ALA A 613 -92.68 -17.44 -4.11
C ALA A 613 -93.48 -17.87 -2.87
N GLN A 614 -92.86 -17.85 -1.67
CA GLN A 614 -93.55 -18.12 -0.41
C GLN A 614 -94.59 -17.03 -0.08
N LEU A 615 -94.25 -15.76 -0.32
CA LEU A 615 -95.15 -14.63 -0.14
C LEU A 615 -96.35 -14.69 -1.09
N ASP A 616 -96.13 -15.06 -2.37
CA ASP A 616 -97.21 -15.27 -3.35
C ASP A 616 -98.19 -16.36 -2.90
N GLY A 617 -97.66 -17.47 -2.37
CA GLY A 617 -98.45 -18.56 -1.78
C GLY A 617 -99.28 -18.11 -0.58
N GLY A 618 -98.67 -17.41 0.39
CA GLY A 618 -99.35 -16.92 1.59
C GLY A 618 -100.41 -15.85 1.30
N LEU A 619 -100.16 -14.96 0.33
CA LEU A 619 -101.16 -13.99 -0.14
C LEU A 619 -102.36 -14.67 -0.81
N GLY A 620 -102.12 -15.79 -1.52
CA GLY A 620 -103.18 -16.64 -2.05
C GLY A 620 -104.10 -17.22 -0.96
N GLU A 621 -103.51 -17.72 0.13
CA GLU A 621 -104.26 -18.23 1.28
C GLU A 621 -105.06 -17.13 2.00
N LEU A 622 -104.51 -15.92 2.12
CA LEU A 622 -105.17 -14.77 2.75
C LEU A 622 -106.40 -14.29 1.97
N VAL A 623 -106.33 -14.31 0.64
CA VAL A 623 -107.48 -14.02 -0.24
C VAL A 623 -108.59 -15.07 -0.04
N SER A 624 -108.23 -16.35 0.02
CA SER A 624 -109.19 -17.43 0.30
C SER A 624 -109.80 -17.34 1.71
N GLY A 625 -109.00 -17.05 2.74
CA GLY A 625 -109.45 -16.90 4.13
C GLY A 625 -110.42 -15.73 4.33
N SER A 626 -110.20 -14.61 3.64
CA SER A 626 -111.11 -13.45 3.64
C SER A 626 -112.48 -13.81 3.05
N GLY A 627 -112.54 -14.72 2.07
CA GLY A 627 -113.79 -15.28 1.54
C GLY A 627 -114.56 -16.16 2.55
N THR A 628 -113.84 -16.90 3.39
CA THR A 628 -114.42 -17.73 4.47
C THR A 628 -114.99 -16.87 5.61
N LEU A 629 -114.26 -15.83 6.03
CA LEU A 629 -114.72 -14.88 7.06
C LEU A 629 -116.04 -14.21 6.68
N ARG A 630 -116.20 -13.86 5.40
CA ARG A 630 -117.45 -13.34 4.83
C ARG A 630 -118.64 -14.27 5.07
N SER A 631 -118.43 -15.56 4.82
CA SER A 631 -119.45 -16.60 5.03
C SER A 631 -119.79 -16.81 6.51
N GLY A 632 -118.83 -16.60 7.42
CA GLY A 632 -119.04 -16.66 8.87
C GLY A 632 -119.86 -15.50 9.43
N MET A 633 -119.72 -14.29 8.87
CA MET A 633 -120.52 -13.11 9.26
C MET A 633 -122.00 -13.24 8.89
N ASP A 634 -122.30 -13.91 7.77
CA ASP A 634 -123.67 -14.28 7.41
C ASP A 634 -124.30 -15.25 8.44
N SER A 635 -123.48 -16.10 9.08
CA SER A 635 -123.92 -17.01 10.15
C SER A 635 -124.15 -16.31 11.49
N LEU A 636 -123.27 -15.37 11.87
CA LEU A 636 -123.36 -14.60 13.12
C LEU A 636 -124.64 -13.74 13.18
N ARG A 637 -125.09 -13.20 12.05
CA ARG A 637 -126.37 -12.52 11.91
C ARG A 637 -127.57 -13.36 12.39
N GLY A 638 -127.46 -14.70 12.35
CA GLY A 638 -128.50 -15.63 12.79
C GLY A 638 -128.55 -15.91 14.31
N GLN A 639 -127.52 -15.53 15.09
CA GLN A 639 -127.40 -15.93 16.52
C GLN A 639 -127.74 -14.83 17.54
N ILE A 640 -128.09 -13.62 17.07
CA ILE A 640 -128.37 -12.42 17.89
C ILE A 640 -129.39 -12.63 19.03
N PRO A 641 -130.44 -13.48 18.93
CA PRO A 641 -131.39 -13.68 20.03
C PRO A 641 -130.82 -14.31 21.32
N ALA A 642 -129.74 -15.11 21.24
CA ALA A 642 -129.11 -15.74 22.41
C ALA A 642 -128.23 -14.76 23.21
N LEU A 643 -127.83 -13.65 22.60
CA LEU A 643 -126.96 -12.63 23.21
C LEU A 643 -127.71 -11.76 24.23
N THR A 644 -129.01 -11.54 24.02
CA THR A 644 -129.86 -10.71 24.91
C THR A 644 -129.92 -11.29 26.34
N ASP A 645 -129.89 -12.62 26.49
CA ASP A 645 -129.89 -13.30 27.80
C ASP A 645 -128.53 -13.20 28.53
N GLY A 646 -127.42 -13.09 27.80
CA GLY A 646 -126.08 -12.95 28.37
C GLY A 646 -125.82 -11.57 29.01
N ILE A 647 -126.46 -10.52 28.48
CA ILE A 647 -126.28 -9.13 28.93
C ILE A 647 -126.74 -8.95 30.40
N SER A 648 -127.79 -9.68 30.82
CA SER A 648 -128.31 -9.63 32.19
C SER A 648 -127.35 -10.18 33.26
N ARG A 649 -126.46 -11.12 32.90
CA ARG A 649 -125.43 -11.65 33.82
C ARG A 649 -124.19 -10.74 33.88
N LEU A 650 -123.94 -9.97 32.83
CA LEU A 650 -122.81 -9.05 32.70
C LEU A 650 -122.96 -7.78 33.56
N GLN A 651 -124.20 -7.36 33.83
CA GLN A 651 -124.51 -6.23 34.73
C GLN A 651 -124.03 -6.43 36.18
N GLN A 652 -123.84 -7.68 36.62
CA GLN A 652 -123.38 -7.96 37.99
C GLN A 652 -121.85 -7.91 38.11
N GLY A 653 -121.11 -8.47 37.14
CA GLY A 653 -119.63 -8.54 37.18
C GLY A 653 -118.90 -7.21 36.90
N THR A 654 -119.58 -6.24 36.30
CA THR A 654 -119.01 -4.90 36.05
C THR A 654 -118.90 -4.04 37.31
N ARG A 655 -119.63 -4.37 38.38
CA ARG A 655 -119.50 -3.71 39.68
C ARG A 655 -118.20 -4.12 40.39
N ASP A 656 -117.87 -5.41 40.39
CA ASP A 656 -116.64 -5.93 41.01
C ASP A 656 -115.37 -5.48 40.26
N LEU A 657 -115.47 -5.27 38.95
CA LEU A 657 -114.36 -4.82 38.10
C LEU A 657 -113.90 -3.39 38.42
N LYS A 658 -114.82 -2.48 38.74
CA LYS A 658 -114.51 -1.06 39.00
C LYS A 658 -113.69 -0.88 40.28
N ASP A 659 -113.95 -1.68 41.31
CA ASP A 659 -113.22 -1.56 42.57
C ASP A 659 -111.77 -2.06 42.45
N GLY A 660 -111.50 -3.05 41.59
CA GLY A 660 -110.14 -3.55 41.32
C GLY A 660 -109.29 -2.62 40.46
N THR A 661 -109.89 -1.85 39.54
CA THR A 661 -109.15 -0.93 38.67
C THR A 661 -108.66 0.32 39.40
N ALA A 662 -109.36 0.75 40.44
CA ALA A 662 -108.96 1.88 41.28
C ALA A 662 -107.64 1.58 42.03
N GLN A 663 -107.48 0.35 42.51
CA GLN A 663 -106.27 -0.09 43.22
C GLN A 663 -105.05 -0.24 42.29
N LEU A 664 -105.27 -0.56 41.01
CA LEU A 664 -104.21 -0.66 39.99
C LEU A 664 -103.66 0.72 39.58
N ALA A 665 -104.53 1.72 39.43
CA ALA A 665 -104.14 3.08 39.04
C ALA A 665 -103.26 3.79 40.10
N GLU A 666 -103.42 3.43 41.38
CA GLU A 666 -102.59 3.97 42.46
C GLU A 666 -101.16 3.41 42.43
N GLY A 667 -100.99 2.12 42.16
CA GLY A 667 -99.68 1.46 42.07
C GLY A 667 -98.85 1.86 40.84
N THR A 668 -99.49 2.09 39.68
CA THR A 668 -98.80 2.58 38.46
C THR A 668 -98.31 4.02 38.61
N GLY A 669 -99.02 4.83 39.40
CA GLY A 669 -98.63 6.19 39.73
C GLY A 669 -97.37 6.26 40.59
N GLU A 670 -97.07 5.22 41.37
CA GLU A 670 -95.85 5.11 42.17
C GLU A 670 -94.63 4.73 41.33
N LEU A 671 -94.78 3.82 40.36
CA LEU A 671 -93.71 3.49 39.40
C LEU A 671 -93.29 4.71 38.56
N THR A 672 -94.26 5.49 38.09
CA THR A 672 -94.01 6.69 37.25
C THR A 672 -93.15 7.73 37.99
N ARG A 673 -93.29 7.85 39.32
CA ARG A 673 -92.51 8.79 40.15
C ARG A 673 -91.04 8.40 40.31
N ASN A 674 -90.69 7.12 40.17
CA ASN A 674 -89.31 6.63 40.33
C ASN A 674 -88.50 6.63 39.01
N SER A 675 -89.17 6.72 37.86
CA SER A 675 -88.58 6.73 36.52
C SER A 675 -87.50 7.81 36.26
N PRO A 676 -87.63 9.06 36.74
CA PRO A 676 -86.62 10.10 36.48
C PRO A 676 -85.25 9.80 37.13
N ALA A 677 -85.24 9.18 38.32
CA ALA A 677 -84.00 8.82 39.00
C ALA A 677 -83.25 7.68 38.29
N LEU A 678 -83.99 6.74 37.69
CA LEU A 678 -83.43 5.62 36.93
C LEU A 678 -82.80 6.08 35.60
N ASN A 679 -83.45 7.02 34.88
CA ASN A 679 -82.90 7.61 33.67
C ASN A 679 -81.62 8.43 33.93
N ALA A 680 -81.56 9.15 35.06
CA ALA A 680 -80.36 9.89 35.45
C ALA A 680 -79.17 8.96 35.76
N GLY A 681 -79.42 7.79 36.36
CA GLY A 681 -78.38 6.78 36.61
C GLY A 681 -77.81 6.15 35.34
N ALA A 682 -78.65 5.91 34.33
CA ALA A 682 -78.19 5.38 33.03
C ALA A 682 -77.35 6.41 32.26
N ALA A 683 -77.75 7.68 32.27
CA ALA A 683 -76.97 8.76 31.65
C ALA A 683 -75.58 8.92 32.28
N ALA A 684 -75.49 8.83 33.61
CA ALA A 684 -74.20 8.88 34.32
C ALA A 684 -73.27 7.69 33.95
N LEU A 685 -73.84 6.53 33.60
CA LEU A 685 -73.07 5.36 33.16
C LEU A 685 -72.46 5.56 31.76
N THR A 686 -73.23 6.17 30.85
CA THR A 686 -72.78 6.53 29.50
C THR A 686 -71.67 7.59 29.53
N ASP A 687 -71.81 8.61 30.39
CA ASP A 687 -70.79 9.66 30.56
C ASP A 687 -69.48 9.09 31.16
N GLY A 688 -69.59 8.20 32.16
CA GLY A 688 -68.43 7.52 32.73
C GLY A 688 -67.67 6.63 31.73
N ALA A 689 -68.40 5.98 30.81
CA ALA A 689 -67.79 5.24 29.71
C ALA A 689 -67.01 6.16 28.76
N GLY A 690 -67.57 7.35 28.45
CA GLY A 690 -66.87 8.37 27.65
C GLY A 690 -65.54 8.80 28.28
N GLN A 691 -65.52 9.05 29.59
CA GLN A 691 -64.30 9.44 30.31
C GLN A 691 -63.21 8.35 30.29
N ILE A 692 -63.59 7.08 30.39
CA ILE A 692 -62.64 5.95 30.33
C ILE A 692 -62.04 5.82 28.91
N GLN A 693 -62.87 6.01 27.87
CA GLN A 693 -62.42 5.98 26.49
C GLN A 693 -61.40 7.10 26.20
N ASP A 694 -61.68 8.32 26.65
CA ASP A 694 -60.79 9.47 26.44
C ASP A 694 -59.46 9.29 27.20
N GLY A 695 -59.51 8.78 28.44
CA GLY A 695 -58.31 8.45 29.22
C GLY A 695 -57.46 7.34 28.59
N ALA A 696 -58.09 6.27 28.07
CA ALA A 696 -57.39 5.19 27.39
C ALA A 696 -56.69 5.67 26.10
N ARG A 697 -57.31 6.61 25.37
CA ARG A 697 -56.68 7.26 24.20
C ARG A 697 -55.49 8.12 24.59
N GLN A 698 -55.61 8.96 25.62
CA GLN A 698 -54.48 9.77 26.10
C GLN A 698 -53.28 8.91 26.55
N LEU A 699 -53.52 7.77 27.22
CA LEU A 699 -52.43 6.85 27.56
C LEU A 699 -51.84 6.16 26.33
N ALA A 700 -52.65 5.82 25.33
CA ALA A 700 -52.16 5.21 24.09
C ALA A 700 -51.29 6.20 23.29
N ASP A 701 -51.67 7.48 23.25
CA ASP A 701 -50.90 8.55 22.62
C ASP A 701 -49.56 8.78 23.35
N GLY A 702 -49.57 8.82 24.69
CA GLY A 702 -48.35 8.93 25.51
C GLY A 702 -47.43 7.70 25.40
N SER A 703 -47.99 6.51 25.19
CA SER A 703 -47.22 5.31 24.83
C SER A 703 -46.57 5.44 23.45
N GLY A 704 -47.17 6.19 22.52
CA GLY A 704 -46.54 6.58 21.25
C GLY A 704 -45.30 7.45 21.45
N GLU A 705 -45.39 8.51 22.25
CA GLU A 705 -44.22 9.36 22.58
C GLU A 705 -43.11 8.59 23.29
N LEU A 706 -43.46 7.64 24.15
CA LEU A 706 -42.49 6.75 24.80
C LEU A 706 -41.80 5.82 23.78
N ALA A 707 -42.51 5.34 22.74
CA ALA A 707 -41.91 4.54 21.69
C ALA A 707 -40.83 5.32 20.92
N ASP A 708 -41.11 6.58 20.58
CA ASP A 708 -40.14 7.46 19.91
C ASP A 708 -38.89 7.69 20.78
N GLY A 709 -39.06 7.85 22.09
CA GLY A 709 -37.95 7.97 23.05
C GLY A 709 -37.12 6.68 23.19
N ILE A 710 -37.78 5.51 23.17
CA ILE A 710 -37.10 4.20 23.19
C ILE A 710 -36.31 4.00 21.89
N GLN A 711 -36.86 4.39 20.74
CA GLN A 711 -36.16 4.32 19.46
C GLN A 711 -34.90 5.20 19.45
N GLN A 712 -34.98 6.44 19.93
CA GLN A 712 -33.79 7.31 20.05
C GLN A 712 -32.72 6.71 20.97
N LEU A 713 -33.12 6.07 22.07
CA LEU A 713 -32.19 5.41 22.98
C LEU A 713 -31.53 4.18 22.32
N GLN A 714 -32.28 3.41 21.55
CA GLN A 714 -31.78 2.26 20.80
C GLN A 714 -30.75 2.68 19.72
N GLU A 715 -31.06 3.73 18.95
CA GLU A 715 -30.13 4.31 17.95
C GLU A 715 -28.85 4.86 18.61
N GLY A 716 -28.98 5.48 19.79
CA GLY A 716 -27.84 5.94 20.59
C GLY A 716 -26.97 4.80 21.13
N ALA A 717 -27.58 3.72 21.61
CA ALA A 717 -26.88 2.52 22.07
C ALA A 717 -26.14 1.82 20.92
N ASP A 718 -26.75 1.76 19.72
CA ASP A 718 -26.12 1.24 18.51
C ASP A 718 -24.89 2.06 18.08
N THR A 719 -25.01 3.39 18.13
CA THR A 719 -23.89 4.29 17.81
C THR A 719 -22.75 4.13 18.82
N LEU A 720 -23.08 3.97 20.10
CA LEU A 720 -22.09 3.77 21.16
C LEU A 720 -21.38 2.41 21.03
N GLN A 721 -22.12 1.34 20.79
CA GLN A 721 -21.58 0.00 20.58
C GLN A 721 -20.60 -0.03 19.40
N SER A 722 -21.02 0.49 18.24
CA SER A 722 -20.18 0.52 17.03
C SER A 722 -18.91 1.36 17.21
N SER A 723 -19.04 2.56 17.79
CA SER A 723 -17.88 3.44 18.02
C SER A 723 -16.85 2.85 19.00
N LEU A 724 -17.31 2.15 20.05
CA LEU A 724 -16.43 1.49 21.01
C LEU A 724 -15.75 0.25 20.40
N ALA A 725 -16.49 -0.54 19.61
CA ALA A 725 -15.96 -1.69 18.89
C ALA A 725 -14.90 -1.27 17.84
N ASP A 726 -15.18 -0.20 17.08
CA ASP A 726 -14.24 0.36 16.11
C ASP A 726 -12.96 0.87 16.80
N GLY A 727 -13.09 1.54 17.96
CA GLY A 727 -11.94 1.98 18.75
C GLY A 727 -11.11 0.80 19.29
N ALA A 728 -11.76 -0.25 19.78
CA ALA A 728 -11.10 -1.48 20.23
C ALA A 728 -10.36 -2.19 19.08
N GLN A 729 -10.95 -2.19 17.87
CA GLN A 729 -10.35 -2.76 16.67
C GLN A 729 -9.14 -1.93 16.22
N GLN A 730 -9.24 -0.60 16.22
CA GLN A 730 -8.14 0.28 15.85
C GLN A 730 -6.92 0.14 16.77
N ILE A 731 -7.15 -0.09 18.07
CA ILE A 731 -6.07 -0.40 19.02
C ILE A 731 -5.44 -1.76 18.70
N ARG A 732 -6.24 -2.80 18.43
CA ARG A 732 -5.75 -4.14 18.08
C ARG A 732 -5.01 -4.20 16.73
N ASP A 733 -5.42 -3.37 15.78
CA ASP A 733 -4.78 -3.25 14.46
C ASP A 733 -3.51 -2.38 14.49
N THR A 734 -3.22 -1.72 15.62
CA THR A 734 -1.94 -1.04 15.82
C THR A 734 -0.84 -2.10 15.93
N ASN A 735 0.17 -2.02 15.07
CA ASN A 735 1.21 -3.04 14.98
C ASN A 735 2.10 -3.02 16.24
N THR A 736 1.85 -3.95 17.16
CA THR A 736 2.56 -4.10 18.45
C THR A 736 3.43 -5.36 18.52
N GLY A 737 3.61 -6.07 17.40
CA GLY A 737 4.38 -7.31 17.38
C GLY A 737 5.89 -7.10 17.60
N ASP A 738 6.59 -8.20 17.86
CA ASP A 738 8.04 -8.23 18.19
C ASP A 738 8.91 -7.39 17.24
N ALA A 739 8.58 -7.35 15.94
CA ALA A 739 9.31 -6.55 14.96
C ALA A 739 9.22 -5.03 15.20
N VAL A 740 8.10 -4.54 15.72
CA VAL A 740 7.92 -3.13 16.09
C VAL A 740 8.65 -2.84 17.40
N THR A 741 8.56 -3.75 18.37
CA THR A 741 9.33 -3.67 19.62
C THR A 741 10.84 -3.62 19.35
N ASP A 742 11.34 -4.49 18.47
CA ASP A 742 12.74 -4.52 18.05
C ASP A 742 13.13 -3.22 17.31
N MET A 743 12.24 -2.67 16.47
CA MET A 743 12.47 -1.38 15.81
C MET A 743 12.54 -0.21 16.80
N PHE A 744 11.78 -0.25 17.90
CA PHE A 744 11.87 0.76 18.97
C PHE A 744 13.15 0.61 19.81
N ALA A 745 13.59 -0.63 20.07
CA ALA A 745 14.78 -0.94 20.84
C ALA A 745 16.09 -0.66 20.09
N ALA A 746 16.13 -0.95 18.79
CA ALA A 746 17.31 -0.80 17.94
C ALA A 746 16.93 -0.12 16.59
N PRO A 747 16.64 1.20 16.57
CA PRO A 747 16.03 1.87 15.42
C PRO A 747 16.98 2.12 14.23
N VAL A 748 18.26 1.77 14.33
CA VAL A 748 19.26 2.10 13.31
C VAL A 748 20.18 0.92 13.06
N ASP A 749 20.08 0.36 11.85
CA ASP A 749 21.09 -0.54 11.31
C ASP A 749 22.24 0.24 10.70
N THR A 750 23.48 -0.14 11.04
CA THR A 750 24.67 0.39 10.42
C THR A 750 25.13 -0.48 9.25
N ARG A 751 25.20 0.11 8.05
CA ARG A 751 25.75 -0.56 6.87
C ARG A 751 27.17 -0.07 6.60
N GLU A 752 28.16 -0.93 6.80
CA GLU A 752 29.55 -0.64 6.47
C GLU A 752 29.85 -0.94 4.98
N THR A 753 30.61 -0.05 4.33
CA THR A 753 31.16 -0.30 2.99
C THR A 753 32.63 0.08 2.95
N GLN A 754 33.50 -0.88 2.61
CA GLN A 754 34.95 -0.67 2.54
C GLN A 754 35.42 -0.61 1.08
N LEU A 755 36.22 0.41 0.73
CA LEU A 755 36.80 0.55 -0.62
C LEU A 755 37.91 -0.46 -0.90
N THR A 756 38.62 -0.89 0.14
CA THR A 756 39.71 -1.87 0.10
C THR A 756 39.70 -2.66 1.39
N GLN A 757 39.95 -3.96 1.33
CA GLN A 757 39.99 -4.80 2.53
C GLN A 757 41.41 -5.01 3.02
N VAL A 758 41.58 -4.91 4.34
CA VAL A 758 42.80 -5.30 5.05
C VAL A 758 42.41 -6.43 6.00
N PRO A 759 42.72 -7.69 5.67
CA PRO A 759 42.19 -8.84 6.41
C PRO A 759 42.54 -8.87 7.89
N ASN A 760 43.74 -8.42 8.25
CA ASN A 760 44.23 -8.37 9.63
C ASN A 760 45.39 -7.39 9.80
N ASN A 761 45.85 -7.21 11.04
CA ASN A 761 46.96 -6.32 11.38
C ASN A 761 48.26 -6.66 10.61
N GLY A 762 48.53 -7.94 10.37
CA GLY A 762 49.70 -8.43 9.67
C GLY A 762 49.77 -7.92 8.23
N HIS A 763 48.65 -7.95 7.51
CA HIS A 763 48.53 -7.34 6.18
C HIS A 763 48.71 -5.82 6.22
N GLY A 764 48.20 -5.15 7.26
CA GLY A 764 48.38 -3.71 7.47
C GLY A 764 49.83 -3.30 7.77
N MET A 765 50.57 -4.14 8.50
CA MET A 765 51.95 -3.87 8.95
C MET A 765 53.03 -4.39 7.99
N ALA A 766 52.69 -5.33 7.10
CA ALA A 766 53.60 -5.91 6.11
C ALA A 766 54.36 -4.88 5.26
N PRO A 767 53.73 -3.83 4.67
CA PRO A 767 54.43 -2.84 3.86
C PRO A 767 55.65 -2.21 4.54
N TYR A 768 55.49 -1.92 5.83
CA TYR A 768 56.53 -1.33 6.66
C TYR A 768 57.63 -2.34 6.96
N MET A 769 57.27 -3.51 7.51
CA MET A 769 58.25 -4.51 7.91
C MET A 769 59.06 -5.07 6.73
N MET A 770 58.43 -5.25 5.57
CA MET A 770 59.11 -5.69 4.35
C MET A 770 60.15 -4.67 3.87
N SER A 771 59.83 -3.37 3.92
CA SER A 771 60.78 -2.31 3.52
C SER A 771 62.02 -2.28 4.42
N VAL A 772 61.83 -2.44 5.74
CA VAL A 772 62.92 -2.51 6.72
C VAL A 772 63.78 -3.74 6.50
N ALA A 773 63.15 -4.90 6.35
CA ALA A 773 63.83 -6.19 6.18
C ALA A 773 64.76 -6.21 4.97
N LEU A 774 64.28 -5.72 3.81
CA LEU A 774 65.08 -5.64 2.59
C LEU A 774 66.29 -4.72 2.74
N TRP A 775 66.14 -3.58 3.43
CA TRP A 775 67.23 -2.64 3.70
C TRP A 775 68.30 -3.26 4.60
N VAL A 776 67.89 -3.93 5.68
CA VAL A 776 68.80 -4.64 6.59
C VAL A 776 69.58 -5.74 5.86
N GLY A 777 68.90 -6.52 5.01
CA GLY A 777 69.57 -7.52 4.17
C GLY A 777 70.61 -6.90 3.22
N CYS A 778 70.32 -5.75 2.63
CA CYS A 778 71.28 -5.00 1.80
C CYS A 778 72.50 -4.49 2.59
N ILE A 779 72.29 -3.98 3.82
CA ILE A 779 73.38 -3.56 4.71
C ILE A 779 74.26 -4.75 5.08
N ALA A 780 73.65 -5.85 5.54
CA ALA A 780 74.36 -7.05 5.95
C ALA A 780 75.22 -7.60 4.81
N PHE A 781 74.67 -7.66 3.59
CA PHE A 781 75.43 -8.09 2.43
C PHE A 781 76.60 -7.15 2.11
N SER A 782 76.36 -5.84 2.13
CA SER A 782 77.37 -4.82 1.79
C SER A 782 78.51 -4.77 2.79
N LEU A 783 78.27 -5.14 4.06
CA LEU A 783 79.30 -5.24 5.09
C LEU A 783 80.16 -6.51 4.99
N MET A 784 79.57 -7.63 4.56
CA MET A 784 80.25 -8.92 4.54
C MET A 784 80.95 -9.23 3.22
N TYR A 785 80.43 -8.70 2.10
CA TYR A 785 80.97 -8.97 0.77
C TYR A 785 82.11 -7.98 0.41
N PRO A 786 83.25 -8.43 -0.13
CA PRO A 786 84.38 -7.55 -0.44
C PRO A 786 84.08 -6.68 -1.67
N LEU A 787 83.51 -5.49 -1.45
CA LEU A 787 83.06 -4.58 -2.52
C LEU A 787 84.21 -3.91 -3.29
N THR A 788 85.38 -3.80 -2.67
CA THR A 788 86.53 -3.01 -3.18
C THR A 788 87.71 -3.85 -3.66
N GLU A 789 87.56 -5.17 -3.73
CA GLU A 789 88.55 -6.06 -4.34
C GLU A 789 88.22 -6.35 -5.82
N TYR A 790 89.23 -6.62 -6.65
CA TYR A 790 89.04 -7.14 -8.01
C TYR A 790 89.91 -8.36 -8.27
N TYR A 791 89.40 -9.29 -9.09
CA TYR A 791 90.09 -10.55 -9.38
C TYR A 791 90.55 -10.68 -10.83
N GLY A 792 91.85 -10.93 -11.00
CA GLY A 792 92.53 -10.95 -12.30
C GLY A 792 92.99 -9.55 -12.74
N LYS A 793 93.08 -9.32 -14.05
CA LYS A 793 93.54 -8.03 -14.60
C LYS A 793 92.42 -6.97 -14.58
N LEU A 794 92.72 -5.77 -14.05
CA LEU A 794 91.82 -4.62 -14.01
C LEU A 794 91.61 -4.01 -15.41
N LYS A 795 90.51 -4.38 -16.08
CA LYS A 795 90.19 -3.95 -17.47
C LYS A 795 89.62 -2.54 -17.61
N SER A 796 88.76 -2.10 -16.71
CA SER A 796 88.23 -0.73 -16.59
C SER A 796 87.48 -0.60 -15.25
N GLY A 797 87.16 0.62 -14.83
CA GLY A 797 86.31 0.84 -13.65
C GLY A 797 84.90 0.32 -13.85
N THR A 798 84.33 0.48 -15.05
CA THR A 798 83.00 -0.06 -15.40
C THR A 798 82.95 -1.59 -15.40
N ALA A 799 83.98 -2.26 -15.93
CA ALA A 799 84.06 -3.73 -15.92
C ALA A 799 84.27 -4.30 -14.52
N TRP A 800 84.88 -3.51 -13.62
CA TRP A 800 85.04 -3.85 -12.22
C TRP A 800 83.71 -3.68 -11.46
N TRP A 801 83.08 -2.51 -11.58
CA TRP A 801 81.75 -2.25 -11.03
C TRP A 801 80.76 -3.34 -11.47
N LEU A 802 80.69 -3.64 -12.78
CA LEU A 802 79.75 -4.61 -13.34
C LEU A 802 79.99 -6.02 -12.79
N SER A 803 81.24 -6.40 -12.54
CA SER A 803 81.54 -7.71 -11.94
C SER A 803 80.93 -7.84 -10.54
N LYS A 804 81.00 -6.80 -9.71
CA LYS A 804 80.40 -6.77 -8.38
C LYS A 804 78.90 -6.61 -8.44
N ALA A 805 78.41 -5.65 -9.23
CA ALA A 805 76.99 -5.36 -9.40
C ALA A 805 76.19 -6.60 -9.82
N SER A 806 76.78 -7.45 -10.67
CA SER A 806 76.15 -8.71 -11.08
C SER A 806 75.84 -9.67 -9.91
N VAL A 807 76.64 -9.66 -8.85
CA VAL A 807 76.43 -10.47 -7.64
C VAL A 807 75.47 -9.75 -6.68
N LEU A 808 75.70 -8.46 -6.44
CA LEU A 808 74.90 -7.61 -5.55
C LEU A 808 73.41 -7.60 -5.93
N TYR A 809 73.10 -7.28 -7.19
CA TYR A 809 71.71 -7.18 -7.64
C TYR A 809 71.04 -8.55 -7.76
N ALA A 810 71.78 -9.61 -8.09
CA ALA A 810 71.25 -10.96 -8.06
C ALA A 810 70.83 -11.37 -6.63
N ILE A 811 71.66 -11.07 -5.63
CA ILE A 811 71.35 -11.34 -4.22
C ILE A 811 70.20 -10.46 -3.74
N ALA A 812 70.16 -9.19 -4.16
CA ALA A 812 69.06 -8.28 -3.84
C ALA A 812 67.69 -8.80 -4.36
N VAL A 813 67.66 -9.32 -5.58
CA VAL A 813 66.43 -9.95 -6.12
C VAL A 813 66.11 -11.23 -5.35
N LEU A 814 67.09 -12.10 -5.12
CA LEU A 814 66.86 -13.38 -4.44
C LEU A 814 66.34 -13.21 -3.00
N GLN A 815 66.89 -12.29 -2.21
CA GLN A 815 66.39 -12.03 -0.85
C GLN A 815 64.94 -11.50 -0.85
N ALA A 816 64.55 -10.72 -1.86
CA ALA A 816 63.20 -10.20 -1.98
C ALA A 816 62.19 -11.31 -2.29
N LEU A 817 62.54 -12.21 -3.22
CA LEU A 817 61.71 -13.36 -3.56
C LEU A 817 61.56 -14.33 -2.39
N VAL A 818 62.67 -14.64 -1.70
CA VAL A 818 62.66 -15.57 -0.55
C VAL A 818 61.85 -14.99 0.62
N MET A 819 61.96 -13.69 0.89
CA MET A 819 61.16 -13.00 1.91
C MET A 819 59.66 -13.10 1.64
N VAL A 820 59.22 -12.76 0.41
CA VAL A 820 57.79 -12.82 0.04
C VAL A 820 57.28 -14.26 0.07
N ALA A 821 58.04 -15.22 -0.47
CA ALA A 821 57.65 -16.63 -0.46
C ALA A 821 57.50 -17.19 0.95
N ALA A 822 58.40 -16.83 1.87
CA ALA A 822 58.32 -17.26 3.26
C ALA A 822 57.13 -16.63 4.02
N LEU A 823 56.85 -15.34 3.79
CA LEU A 823 55.66 -14.70 4.35
C LEU A 823 54.38 -15.39 3.87
N HIS A 824 54.30 -15.74 2.59
CA HIS A 824 53.16 -16.48 2.06
C HIS A 824 53.03 -17.87 2.69
N ALA A 825 54.15 -18.61 2.78
CA ALA A 825 54.15 -19.99 3.27
C ALA A 825 53.90 -20.14 4.78
N PHE A 826 54.39 -19.21 5.61
CA PHE A 826 54.37 -19.36 7.08
C PHE A 826 53.36 -18.46 7.78
N ASN A 827 53.00 -17.31 7.21
CA ASN A 827 52.11 -16.34 7.84
C ASN A 827 50.75 -16.24 7.13
N GLY A 828 50.53 -16.95 6.02
CA GLY A 828 49.31 -16.81 5.23
C GLY A 828 49.21 -15.45 4.54
N PHE A 829 50.35 -14.85 4.17
CA PHE A 829 50.39 -13.56 3.49
C PHE A 829 49.86 -13.68 2.06
N ASP A 830 48.63 -13.24 1.82
CA ASP A 830 47.98 -13.29 0.50
C ASP A 830 47.61 -11.88 0.01
N PRO A 831 48.56 -11.14 -0.59
CA PRO A 831 48.32 -9.79 -1.10
C PRO A 831 47.35 -9.79 -2.29
N ALA A 832 46.45 -8.80 -2.32
CA ALA A 832 45.47 -8.61 -3.39
C ALA A 832 46.08 -8.62 -4.80
N ARG A 833 47.33 -8.12 -4.94
CA ARG A 833 48.09 -8.17 -6.19
C ARG A 833 49.49 -8.75 -5.95
N MET A 834 49.59 -10.07 -5.87
CA MET A 834 50.85 -10.80 -5.67
C MET A 834 51.96 -10.41 -6.66
N GLY A 835 51.64 -10.30 -7.95
CA GLY A 835 52.62 -9.92 -8.98
C GLY A 835 53.20 -8.52 -8.76
N GLN A 836 52.36 -7.55 -8.36
CA GLN A 836 52.81 -6.20 -8.03
C GLN A 836 53.65 -6.18 -6.74
N THR A 837 53.27 -6.98 -5.74
CA THR A 837 54.01 -7.09 -4.47
C THR A 837 55.43 -7.61 -4.71
N LEU A 838 55.58 -8.65 -5.54
CA LEU A 838 56.89 -9.18 -5.94
C LEU A 838 57.72 -8.14 -6.72
N LEU A 839 57.09 -7.40 -7.63
CA LEU A 839 57.74 -6.33 -8.39
C LEU A 839 58.28 -5.24 -7.46
N VAL A 840 57.44 -4.73 -6.55
CA VAL A 840 57.83 -3.72 -5.56
C VAL A 840 58.98 -4.24 -4.69
N ALA A 841 58.91 -5.49 -4.22
CA ALA A 841 59.99 -6.07 -3.40
C ALA A 841 61.32 -6.14 -4.16
N CYS A 842 61.31 -6.55 -5.42
CA CYS A 842 62.52 -6.61 -6.24
C CYS A 842 63.08 -5.21 -6.50
N VAL A 843 62.24 -4.26 -6.92
CA VAL A 843 62.66 -2.88 -7.22
C VAL A 843 63.19 -2.18 -5.99
N ALA A 844 62.48 -2.27 -4.85
CA ALA A 844 62.91 -1.70 -3.58
C ALA A 844 64.25 -2.30 -3.14
N SER A 845 64.39 -3.64 -3.14
CA SER A 845 65.62 -4.31 -2.74
C SER A 845 66.82 -3.91 -3.60
N VAL A 846 66.67 -3.86 -4.93
CA VAL A 846 67.75 -3.44 -5.84
C VAL A 846 68.09 -1.95 -5.66
N THR A 847 67.09 -1.10 -5.45
CA THR A 847 67.28 0.32 -5.15
C THR A 847 68.06 0.51 -3.86
N PHE A 848 67.63 -0.14 -2.78
CA PHE A 848 68.30 -0.11 -1.48
C PHE A 848 69.73 -0.64 -1.58
N MET A 849 69.94 -1.75 -2.31
CA MET A 849 71.26 -2.30 -2.58
C MET A 849 72.17 -1.29 -3.31
N SER A 850 71.63 -0.53 -4.26
CA SER A 850 72.41 0.50 -4.98
C SER A 850 72.84 1.65 -4.07
N VAL A 851 71.93 2.12 -3.19
CA VAL A 851 72.25 3.12 -2.17
C VAL A 851 73.34 2.60 -1.22
N MET A 852 73.17 1.37 -0.70
CA MET A 852 74.14 0.75 0.21
C MET A 852 75.50 0.58 -0.45
N TYR A 853 75.48 0.14 -1.71
CA TYR A 853 76.67 -0.10 -2.49
C TYR A 853 77.44 1.20 -2.71
N PHE A 854 76.77 2.30 -3.05
CA PHE A 854 77.42 3.60 -3.19
C PHE A 854 78.13 4.05 -1.91
N PHE A 855 77.39 4.14 -0.80
CA PHE A 855 77.93 4.71 0.45
C PHE A 855 79.01 3.81 1.07
N THR A 856 78.79 2.50 1.09
CA THR A 856 79.78 1.54 1.59
C THR A 856 81.03 1.55 0.71
N ASN A 857 80.86 1.61 -0.62
CA ASN A 857 82.01 1.67 -1.52
C ASN A 857 82.75 3.01 -1.45
N LEU A 858 82.07 4.13 -1.18
CA LEU A 858 82.70 5.46 -1.09
C LEU A 858 83.45 5.64 0.23
N MET A 859 82.84 5.27 1.35
CA MET A 859 83.28 5.63 2.71
C MET A 859 83.64 4.42 3.60
N GLY A 860 83.57 3.19 3.09
CA GLY A 860 83.82 1.98 3.87
C GLY A 860 82.78 1.77 4.96
N LYS A 861 83.20 1.27 6.12
CA LYS A 861 82.35 1.01 7.29
C LYS A 861 81.59 2.25 7.78
N VAL A 862 82.18 3.44 7.61
CA VAL A 862 81.50 4.71 7.96
C VAL A 862 80.25 4.91 7.10
N GLY A 863 80.34 4.58 5.81
CA GLY A 863 79.20 4.67 4.90
C GLY A 863 78.07 3.72 5.30
N SER A 864 78.39 2.49 5.68
CA SER A 864 77.40 1.52 6.15
C SER A 864 76.76 1.94 7.47
N PHE A 865 77.53 2.52 8.40
CA PHE A 865 77.00 3.08 9.65
C PHE A 865 76.04 4.26 9.39
N LEU A 866 76.39 5.17 8.47
CA LEU A 866 75.49 6.27 8.07
C LEU A 866 74.18 5.74 7.48
N MET A 867 74.22 4.63 6.74
CA MET A 867 73.02 4.01 6.19
C MET A 867 72.19 3.27 7.24
N LEU A 868 72.79 2.82 8.33
CA LEU A 868 72.06 2.35 9.51
C LEU A 868 71.35 3.51 10.21
N VAL A 869 72.03 4.65 10.42
CA VAL A 869 71.40 5.86 10.99
C VAL A 869 70.29 6.37 10.08
N PHE A 870 70.53 6.40 8.77
CA PHE A 870 69.52 6.80 7.80
C PHE A 870 68.32 5.86 7.83
N MET A 871 68.50 4.54 7.96
CA MET A 871 67.40 3.60 8.18
C MET A 871 66.49 4.05 9.33
N VAL A 872 67.05 4.37 10.50
CA VAL A 872 66.29 4.79 11.68
C VAL A 872 65.52 6.09 11.41
N VAL A 873 66.13 7.05 10.71
CA VAL A 873 65.44 8.29 10.31
C VAL A 873 64.25 7.99 9.39
N GLN A 874 64.44 7.09 8.42
CA GLN A 874 63.39 6.70 7.49
C GLN A 874 62.23 5.95 8.17
N LEU A 875 62.48 5.22 9.25
CA LEU A 875 61.43 4.57 10.05
C LEU A 875 60.40 5.56 10.59
N ALA A 876 60.83 6.76 10.96
CA ALA A 876 59.96 7.84 11.41
C ALA A 876 59.23 8.52 10.24
N GLY A 877 59.91 8.69 9.10
CA GLY A 877 59.38 9.40 7.93
C GLY A 877 58.35 8.63 7.10
N SER A 878 58.37 7.30 7.09
CA SER A 878 57.59 6.50 6.13
C SER A 878 56.17 6.14 6.53
N VAL A 879 55.70 6.58 7.71
CA VAL A 879 54.29 6.49 8.16
C VAL A 879 53.72 5.06 8.03
N GLY A 880 54.06 4.21 9.02
CA GLY A 880 53.67 2.80 9.06
C GLY A 880 52.36 2.55 9.82
N THR A 881 52.37 2.85 11.12
CA THR A 881 51.33 2.46 12.10
C THR A 881 50.29 3.54 12.39
N TYR A 882 50.69 4.81 12.28
CA TYR A 882 49.83 5.96 12.54
C TYR A 882 49.68 6.79 11.27
N PRO A 883 48.52 7.44 11.04
CA PRO A 883 48.35 8.42 9.96
C PRO A 883 49.40 9.54 10.01
N LEU A 884 49.72 10.10 8.85
CA LEU A 884 50.71 11.16 8.71
C LEU A 884 50.30 12.42 9.50
N GLU A 885 48.99 12.69 9.54
CA GLU A 885 48.34 13.84 10.16
C GLU A 885 48.44 13.83 11.69
N LEU A 886 48.58 12.65 12.30
CA LEU A 886 48.76 12.49 13.75
C LEU A 886 50.22 12.63 14.18
N SER A 887 51.15 12.74 13.23
CA SER A 887 52.59 12.80 13.52
C SER A 887 53.06 14.24 13.80
N GLY A 888 54.10 14.37 14.63
CA GLY A 888 54.72 15.67 14.91
C GLY A 888 55.33 16.33 13.66
N SER A 889 55.52 17.65 13.69
CA SER A 889 55.89 18.48 12.53
C SER A 889 57.15 18.07 11.75
N PHE A 890 58.07 17.31 12.37
CA PHE A 890 59.26 16.79 11.71
C PHE A 890 58.96 15.68 10.69
N VAL A 891 57.92 14.86 10.92
CA VAL A 891 57.62 13.68 10.12
C VAL A 891 57.08 14.01 8.73
N PRO A 892 56.09 14.93 8.55
CA PRO A 892 55.62 15.34 7.22
C PRO A 892 56.71 15.93 6.33
N TYR A 893 57.65 16.70 6.90
CA TYR A 893 58.77 17.24 6.13
C TYR A 893 59.69 16.14 5.59
N LEU A 894 59.95 15.10 6.39
CA LEU A 894 60.84 14.00 6.01
C LEU A 894 60.18 13.01 5.03
N HIS A 895 58.85 12.84 5.12
CA HIS A 895 58.07 11.83 4.41
C HIS A 895 58.37 11.79 2.90
N ASP A 896 58.37 12.92 2.21
CA ASP A 896 58.51 12.95 0.74
C ASP A 896 59.93 12.67 0.23
N TRP A 897 60.93 12.63 1.11
CA TRP A 897 62.34 12.54 0.71
C TRP A 897 62.95 11.15 0.88
N VAL A 898 62.29 10.28 1.64
CA VAL A 898 62.88 9.00 2.03
C VAL A 898 62.35 7.86 1.17
N PRO A 899 63.22 6.96 0.66
CA PRO A 899 62.76 5.88 -0.20
C PRO A 899 61.86 4.87 0.51
N PHE A 900 61.88 4.78 1.85
CA PHE A 900 60.90 3.98 2.61
C PHE A 900 59.47 4.45 2.42
N THR A 901 59.20 5.75 2.30
CA THR A 901 57.83 6.25 2.05
C THR A 901 57.24 5.63 0.79
N TYR A 902 58.03 5.61 -0.28
CA TYR A 902 57.58 5.11 -1.58
C TYR A 902 57.53 3.58 -1.61
N SER A 903 58.45 2.87 -0.95
CA SER A 903 58.37 1.41 -0.87
C SER A 903 57.18 0.96 0.00
N VAL A 904 56.98 1.58 1.17
CA VAL A 904 55.83 1.31 2.06
C VAL A 904 54.52 1.62 1.37
N THR A 905 54.41 2.76 0.70
CA THR A 905 53.19 3.13 -0.04
C THR A 905 52.92 2.16 -1.20
N ALA A 906 53.93 1.81 -1.99
CA ALA A 906 53.79 0.85 -3.09
C ALA A 906 53.38 -0.53 -2.59
N PHE A 907 54.00 -1.02 -1.51
CA PHE A 907 53.61 -2.27 -0.87
C PHE A 907 52.17 -2.21 -0.34
N ARG A 908 51.78 -1.14 0.38
CA ARG A 908 50.43 -0.98 0.91
C ARG A 908 49.37 -1.01 -0.20
N ARG A 909 49.63 -0.33 -1.32
CA ARG A 909 48.77 -0.38 -2.50
C ARG A 909 48.73 -1.76 -3.14
N ALA A 910 49.85 -2.46 -3.24
CA ALA A 910 49.90 -3.80 -3.85
C ALA A 910 49.23 -4.88 -2.96
N ILE A 911 49.39 -4.78 -1.64
CA ILE A 911 48.89 -5.74 -0.65
C ILE A 911 47.40 -5.57 -0.41
N CYS A 912 46.93 -4.34 -0.21
CA CYS A 912 45.54 -4.06 0.16
C CYS A 912 44.62 -3.75 -1.05
N GLY A 913 45.13 -3.83 -2.28
CA GLY A 913 44.31 -3.60 -3.49
C GLY A 913 44.05 -2.13 -3.87
N GLY A 914 44.93 -1.21 -3.45
CA GLY A 914 44.79 0.24 -3.68
C GLY A 914 45.13 0.75 -5.10
N GLN A 915 45.29 2.06 -5.24
CA GLN A 915 45.56 2.77 -6.51
C GLN A 915 46.90 2.38 -7.19
N ASP A 916 47.23 3.07 -8.29
CA ASP A 916 48.47 2.90 -9.08
C ASP A 916 49.76 2.95 -8.22
N ILE A 917 50.71 2.07 -8.54
CA ILE A 917 52.05 2.02 -7.91
C ILE A 917 53.13 2.69 -8.77
N GLY A 918 52.80 3.13 -9.99
CA GLY A 918 53.73 3.67 -10.97
C GLY A 918 54.55 4.85 -10.44
N GLY A 919 53.92 5.81 -9.76
CA GLY A 919 54.63 6.96 -9.17
C GLY A 919 55.69 6.56 -8.14
N CYS A 920 55.41 5.56 -7.30
CA CYS A 920 56.37 5.06 -6.31
C CYS A 920 57.51 4.29 -6.97
N LEU A 921 57.20 3.45 -7.97
CA LEU A 921 58.21 2.73 -8.74
C LEU A 921 59.12 3.67 -9.53
N ALA A 922 58.58 4.75 -10.09
CA ALA A 922 59.35 5.78 -10.78
C ALA A 922 60.34 6.47 -9.83
N TYR A 923 59.90 6.83 -8.62
CA TYR A 923 60.77 7.43 -7.60
C TYR A 923 61.94 6.50 -7.23
N LEU A 924 61.63 5.22 -6.94
CA LEU A 924 62.65 4.22 -6.62
C LEU A 924 63.61 3.99 -7.81
N ALA A 925 63.10 3.98 -9.03
CA ALA A 925 63.91 3.86 -10.25
C ALA A 925 64.87 5.04 -10.44
N VAL A 926 64.43 6.28 -10.13
CA VAL A 926 65.30 7.47 -10.13
C VAL A 926 66.43 7.31 -9.11
N TRP A 927 66.11 6.89 -7.88
CA TRP A 927 67.12 6.61 -6.85
C TRP A 927 68.12 5.54 -7.30
N LEU A 928 67.62 4.42 -7.84
CA LEU A 928 68.46 3.36 -8.38
C LEU A 928 69.41 3.88 -9.46
N ALA A 929 68.91 4.69 -10.40
CA ALA A 929 69.71 5.26 -11.47
C ALA A 929 70.80 6.20 -10.92
N VAL A 930 70.43 7.14 -10.04
CA VAL A 930 71.34 8.11 -9.42
C VAL A 930 72.48 7.42 -8.67
N PHE A 931 72.15 6.52 -7.74
CA PHE A 931 73.17 5.87 -6.91
C PHE A 931 74.01 4.85 -7.71
N THR A 932 73.44 4.23 -8.75
CA THR A 932 74.22 3.39 -9.66
C THR A 932 75.24 4.22 -10.44
N LEU A 933 74.83 5.37 -11.01
CA LEU A 933 75.72 6.26 -11.74
C LEU A 933 76.84 6.81 -10.84
N LEU A 934 76.49 7.28 -9.64
CA LEU A 934 77.47 7.75 -8.65
C LEU A 934 78.47 6.64 -8.28
N THR A 935 77.98 5.40 -8.11
CA THR A 935 78.85 4.25 -7.84
C THR A 935 79.80 3.97 -9.02
N ILE A 936 79.31 3.98 -10.26
CA ILE A 936 80.15 3.80 -11.46
C ILE A 936 81.24 4.87 -11.51
N VAL A 937 80.91 6.14 -11.21
CA VAL A 937 81.90 7.22 -11.13
C VAL A 937 82.98 6.92 -10.10
N VAL A 938 82.61 6.46 -8.90
CA VAL A 938 83.58 6.05 -7.86
C VAL A 938 84.53 4.96 -8.39
N PHE A 939 84.01 3.93 -9.06
CA PHE A 939 84.83 2.86 -9.64
C PHE A 939 85.73 3.33 -10.78
N VAL A 940 85.24 4.21 -11.66
CA VAL A 940 86.01 4.77 -12.78
C VAL A 940 87.17 5.63 -12.25
N VAL A 941 86.89 6.53 -11.31
CA VAL A 941 87.92 7.38 -10.68
C VAL A 941 88.93 6.53 -9.93
N ARG A 942 88.48 5.53 -9.17
CA ARG A 942 89.35 4.62 -8.43
C ARG A 942 90.25 3.81 -9.35
N ALA A 943 89.71 3.21 -10.40
CA ALA A 943 90.50 2.45 -11.37
C ALA A 943 91.54 3.31 -12.08
N LYS A 944 91.21 4.57 -12.41
CA LYS A 944 92.16 5.54 -12.99
C LYS A 944 93.31 5.85 -12.03
N ARG A 945 93.02 6.08 -10.74
CA ARG A 945 94.06 6.31 -9.71
C ARG A 945 94.95 5.09 -9.47
N ILE A 946 94.38 3.89 -9.39
CA ILE A 946 95.13 2.63 -9.23
C ILE A 946 96.10 2.42 -10.41
N ARG A 947 95.65 2.64 -11.65
CA ARG A 947 96.52 2.56 -12.84
C ARG A 947 97.63 3.59 -12.85
N ALA A 948 97.36 4.79 -12.34
CA ALA A 948 98.33 5.86 -12.19
C ALA A 948 99.21 5.72 -10.93
N GLN A 949 99.12 4.60 -10.20
CA GLN A 949 99.83 4.34 -8.94
C GLN A 949 99.63 5.44 -7.87
N LYS A 950 98.49 6.14 -7.89
CA LYS A 950 98.14 7.17 -6.90
C LYS A 950 97.32 6.57 -5.75
N PRO A 951 97.47 7.07 -4.51
CA PRO A 951 96.67 6.61 -3.39
C PRO A 951 95.17 6.89 -3.64
N THR A 952 94.35 5.91 -3.27
CA THR A 952 92.88 6.01 -3.32
C THR A 952 92.34 6.37 -1.93
N LEU A 953 91.10 6.86 -1.87
CA LEU A 953 90.41 7.11 -0.60
C LEU A 953 90.36 5.85 0.28
N MET A 954 90.25 4.65 -0.31
CA MET A 954 90.24 3.40 0.44
C MET A 954 91.55 3.14 1.17
N VAL A 955 92.71 3.47 0.59
CA VAL A 955 93.99 3.34 1.30
C VAL A 955 94.04 4.24 2.53
N TRP A 956 93.41 5.42 2.49
CA TRP A 956 93.29 6.29 3.65
C TRP A 956 92.33 5.71 4.70
N LEU A 957 91.17 5.20 4.26
CA LEU A 957 90.18 4.56 5.15
C LEU A 957 90.75 3.32 5.84
N GLU A 958 91.50 2.47 5.13
CA GLU A 958 92.17 1.28 5.65
C GLU A 958 93.17 1.65 6.75
N ARG A 959 93.98 2.70 6.52
CA ARG A 959 94.95 3.20 7.52
C ARG A 959 94.28 3.66 8.82
N HIS A 960 93.04 4.12 8.76
CA HIS A 960 92.27 4.58 9.92
C HIS A 960 91.27 3.53 10.43
N ARG A 961 91.31 2.29 9.90
CA ARG A 961 90.38 1.19 10.25
C ARG A 961 88.91 1.50 9.93
N LEU A 962 88.68 2.39 8.97
CA LEU A 962 87.36 2.83 8.51
C LEU A 962 86.93 2.15 7.19
N ALA A 963 87.83 1.41 6.53
CA ALA A 963 87.53 0.68 5.30
C ALA A 963 86.70 -0.58 5.52
#